data_AF-A0A353VNT9-F1
#
_entry.id   AF-A0A353VNT9-F1
#
_cell.length_a   1.000
_cell.length_b   1.000
_cell.length_c   1.000
_cell.angle_alpha   90.00
_cell.angle_beta   90.00
_cell.angle_gamma   90.00
#
_symmetry.space_group_name_H-M   'P 1'
#
loop_
_entity.id
_entity.type
_entity.pdbx_description
1 polymer ?
#
loop_
_entity_poly.entity_id
_entity_poly.type
_entity_poly.pdbx_seq_one_letter_code
_entity_poly.pdbx_strand_id
1 'polypeptide(L)'
;MTINTLETIFQKAANAPSTELVKALRSSYIDGSVSKLDLSGFLDRHIKEFEAEGQRICDSQDIPTPSEKNAITLIGQMIASNIILLLEMRSYEAIRTNLLTFLNYASHVVKSSYDFVGTAVKAMSFNLSGISYDWATIENAMSLDILAHNICNNSNFSKKTLTPFLFEGNGQVTIDNGCFSIKSSPCGDNGVTAFSLCGGAVKVVTRSARDERLKSSEANDAEKLEAFARTFMHTQEDSGRVKLPCNRQSFKPGDTVTLKYLRTEYEDDGHPVFHVEIFDSLDQIVGTIKDEELIKGLYTEDLDGYFLENDCIPNAVISDIDGDHYIFSIKDSYRAFAERQARIDERYNNTFKAKVIDIDTRYERINWMTPSGYGALSFILDGVKKGDTKVMSLYNIQKKNNDIYINICEPKYGYDHIDKEWDDNAVLEEYVIEVHDALEALKSKKDDNANDEKQKNIIRTLASILRGNVASGSLDAYKCLLCSSFLSLCVRDTPKLTLRDAAYLKCCIEYAQTGDIGHVGSGLDFSKEQGKILSCLKLSGHPEKIHSLASIINENGLDDLGNQVVSLVLADSISQKFSDEIKTTDSSLRRKICELLGVADQFREEEQAVYGKYGKGEGSCLEFKSSYVFRNDIKNEKVADIDYQGRGQVFEAACGFLNTDGGVIYLGVNDKTGDPITNEEYGLKADMKWLTDNFDTIKVIKSKKLGHAITKPDSIDHMVLFLNAEKELYFKESLLNNITIEATEDQDAIRISVTPSRFEIAYLYKDKERIEGIAYKRDGNTTKPMTHHDMEQRMMTLMDISKPARFIVKIQDAINKKNRLIFHRYSSGNSGVIRDRHVVPVNLFYNNENVYCWDLDECRMKQFRLSRIESIDVDETNGTYTHSFEPGKADVFRWIMSGKPKHLKIRMEVGALNHLLEEYSNAKNLPKEELYEEPSGKWILDTHIQGFGAIRRFYLGLADKIEIIDTEDSDEFKAEIARFVKENLDGKP
;
A
#
# COMPACT_ATOMS: atom_id res chain seq x y z
N MET A 1 30.33 10.58 23.30
CA MET A 1 30.73 11.20 22.01
C MET A 1 30.37 12.69 22.06
N THR A 2 30.93 13.56 21.22
CA THR A 2 30.53 15.01 21.17
C THR A 2 30.21 15.43 19.74
N ILE A 3 29.46 16.53 19.53
CA ILE A 3 29.21 17.11 18.19
C ILE A 3 30.53 17.34 17.44
N ASN A 4 31.57 17.89 18.10
CA ASN A 4 32.87 18.13 17.47
C ASN A 4 33.54 16.82 16.99
N THR A 5 33.31 15.72 17.71
CA THR A 5 33.76 14.39 17.29
C THR A 5 33.00 13.92 16.05
N LEU A 6 31.68 14.13 15.99
CA LEU A 6 30.86 13.81 14.82
C LEU A 6 31.27 14.63 13.60
N GLU A 7 31.60 15.92 13.77
CA GLU A 7 32.10 16.76 12.69
C GLU A 7 33.43 16.27 12.13
N THR A 8 34.33 15.84 13.01
CA THR A 8 35.61 15.27 12.59
C THR A 8 35.43 13.96 11.80
N ILE A 9 34.41 13.17 12.14
CA ILE A 9 34.08 11.91 11.45
C ILE A 9 33.41 12.21 10.09
N PHE A 10 32.50 13.19 10.02
CA PHE A 10 31.87 13.60 8.77
C PHE A 10 32.89 14.11 7.74
N GLN A 11 33.80 14.98 8.16
CA GLN A 11 34.88 15.50 7.29
C GLN A 11 35.82 14.40 6.76
N LYS A 12 35.97 13.29 7.50
CA LYS A 12 36.73 12.11 7.04
C LYS A 12 35.92 11.20 6.12
N ALA A 13 34.61 11.07 6.38
CA ALA A 13 33.70 10.21 5.63
C ALA A 13 33.39 10.73 4.22
N ALA A 14 33.56 12.04 3.96
CA ALA A 14 33.40 12.63 2.63
C ALA A 14 34.31 12.00 1.54
N ASN A 15 35.37 11.28 1.94
CA ASN A 15 36.37 10.69 1.04
C ASN A 15 36.43 9.14 1.06
N ALA A 16 35.53 8.45 1.76
CA ALA A 16 35.59 6.98 1.96
C ALA A 16 34.20 6.35 2.23
N PRO A 17 34.02 5.02 2.05
CA PRO A 17 32.72 4.37 2.27
C PRO A 17 32.21 4.52 3.72
N SER A 18 30.95 4.97 3.81
CA SER A 18 30.33 5.76 4.88
C SER A 18 29.89 5.02 6.16
N THR A 19 30.48 3.87 6.49
CA THR A 19 29.99 3.04 7.61
C THR A 19 30.34 3.59 9.00
N GLU A 20 31.38 4.41 9.11
CA GLU A 20 31.85 4.95 10.40
C GLU A 20 30.95 6.05 10.96
N LEU A 21 30.47 6.97 10.10
CA LEU A 21 29.59 8.06 10.52
C LEU A 21 28.25 7.52 11.05
N VAL A 22 27.65 6.56 10.35
CA VAL A 22 26.39 5.92 10.77
C VAL A 22 26.55 5.20 12.11
N LYS A 23 27.68 4.51 12.33
CA LYS A 23 27.99 3.88 13.62
C LYS A 23 28.18 4.91 14.74
N ALA A 24 28.80 6.04 14.44
CA ALA A 24 29.02 7.12 15.41
C ALA A 24 27.71 7.82 15.81
N LEU A 25 26.85 8.14 14.83
CA LEU A 25 25.50 8.66 15.05
C LEU A 25 24.66 7.69 15.89
N ARG A 26 24.67 6.40 15.54
CA ARG A 26 23.98 5.35 16.30
C ARG A 26 24.48 5.24 17.74
N SER A 27 25.80 5.24 17.93
CA SER A 27 26.39 5.10 19.27
C SER A 27 26.00 6.30 20.14
N SER A 28 26.11 7.52 19.58
CA SER A 28 25.73 8.77 20.25
C SER A 28 24.25 8.82 20.66
N TYR A 29 23.38 8.22 19.81
CA TYR A 29 21.95 8.12 20.08
C TYR A 29 21.64 7.07 21.16
N ILE A 30 22.25 5.88 21.10
CA ILE A 30 22.00 4.79 22.07
C ILE A 30 22.56 5.13 23.46
N ASP A 31 23.77 5.69 23.52
CA ASP A 31 24.44 6.01 24.78
C ASP A 31 23.98 7.35 25.39
N GLY A 32 23.19 8.12 24.64
CA GLY A 32 22.66 9.43 25.05
C GLY A 32 23.74 10.51 25.19
N SER A 33 24.93 10.31 24.64
CA SER A 33 26.06 11.23 24.81
C SER A 33 25.94 12.53 24.00
N VAL A 34 25.02 12.58 23.04
CA VAL A 34 24.60 13.81 22.34
C VAL A 34 23.07 13.87 22.39
N SER A 35 22.49 15.05 22.67
CA SER A 35 21.04 15.18 22.75
C SER A 35 20.37 14.94 21.39
N LYS A 36 19.11 14.52 21.39
CA LYS A 36 18.36 14.28 20.13
C LYS A 36 18.21 15.56 19.30
N LEU A 37 18.02 16.70 19.97
CA LEU A 37 17.93 18.02 19.33
C LEU A 37 19.25 18.41 18.66
N ASP A 38 20.37 18.16 19.34
CA ASP A 38 21.71 18.41 18.83
C ASP A 38 22.08 17.50 17.66
N LEU A 39 21.68 16.22 17.71
CA LEU A 39 21.86 15.27 16.60
C LEU A 39 21.01 15.67 15.39
N SER A 40 19.75 16.06 15.60
CA SER A 40 18.88 16.53 14.53
C SER A 40 19.42 17.83 13.90
N GLY A 41 19.87 18.79 14.71
CA GLY A 41 20.48 20.02 14.22
C GLY A 41 21.83 19.82 13.50
N PHE A 42 22.60 18.79 13.86
CA PHE A 42 23.78 18.37 13.10
C PHE A 42 23.40 17.81 11.73
N LEU A 43 22.40 16.90 11.68
CA LEU A 43 21.97 16.27 10.42
C LEU A 43 21.32 17.28 9.48
N ASP A 44 20.41 18.12 9.96
CA ASP A 44 19.72 19.15 9.16
C ASP A 44 20.69 20.11 8.46
N ARG A 45 21.75 20.52 9.16
CA ARG A 45 22.75 21.44 8.62
C ARG A 45 23.46 20.84 7.41
N HIS A 46 23.99 19.64 7.56
CA HIS A 46 24.75 18.95 6.51
C HIS A 46 23.88 18.47 5.36
N ILE A 47 22.63 18.10 5.63
CA ILE A 47 21.65 17.78 4.57
C ILE A 47 21.39 19.02 3.71
N LYS A 48 21.14 20.19 4.33
CA LYS A 48 20.90 21.44 3.60
C LYS A 48 22.11 21.92 2.81
N GLU A 49 23.32 21.76 3.34
CA GLU A 49 24.55 22.11 2.63
C GLU A 49 24.74 21.28 1.34
N PHE A 50 24.22 20.05 1.31
CA PHE A 50 24.35 19.15 0.17
C PHE A 50 23.15 19.17 -0.78
N GLU A 51 21.99 19.68 -0.37
CA GLU A 51 20.72 19.59 -1.10
C GLU A 51 20.83 20.06 -2.56
N ALA A 52 21.46 21.23 -2.79
CA ALA A 52 21.66 21.78 -4.13
C ALA A 52 22.58 20.91 -5.02
N GLU A 53 23.61 20.30 -4.43
CA GLU A 53 24.56 19.45 -5.15
C GLU A 53 23.95 18.07 -5.44
N GLY A 54 23.23 17.48 -4.48
CA GLY A 54 22.50 16.23 -4.70
C GLY A 54 21.41 16.39 -5.74
N GLN A 55 20.70 17.53 -5.74
CA GLN A 55 19.72 17.87 -6.78
C GLN A 55 20.39 18.02 -8.15
N ARG A 56 21.54 18.70 -8.24
CA ARG A 56 22.34 18.80 -9.48
C ARG A 56 22.72 17.41 -10.02
N ILE A 57 23.15 16.49 -9.16
CA ILE A 57 23.54 15.15 -9.58
C ILE A 57 22.31 14.34 -10.05
N CYS A 58 21.18 14.43 -9.35
CA CYS A 58 19.92 13.78 -9.75
C CYS A 58 19.32 14.37 -11.04
N ASP A 59 19.47 15.67 -11.26
CA ASP A 59 18.99 16.33 -12.48
C ASP A 59 19.95 16.12 -13.66
N SER A 60 21.17 15.64 -13.42
CA SER A 60 22.14 15.37 -14.48
C SER A 60 21.70 14.17 -15.32
N GLN A 61 21.78 14.31 -16.65
CA GLN A 61 21.46 13.22 -17.59
C GLN A 61 22.59 12.19 -17.75
N ASP A 62 23.67 12.34 -16.98
CA ASP A 62 24.90 11.56 -17.06
C ASP A 62 24.98 10.47 -15.98
N ILE A 63 25.86 9.48 -16.18
CA ILE A 63 26.12 8.45 -15.16
C ILE A 63 26.94 9.09 -14.03
N PRO A 64 26.50 9.03 -12.76
CA PRO A 64 27.23 9.65 -11.66
C PRO A 64 28.63 9.05 -11.52
N THR A 65 29.62 9.91 -11.33
CA THR A 65 30.99 9.48 -11.04
C THR A 65 31.05 8.69 -9.73
N PRO A 66 32.07 7.84 -9.50
CA PRO A 66 32.23 7.14 -8.22
C PRO A 66 32.24 8.08 -6.99
N SER A 67 32.75 9.31 -7.15
CA SER A 67 32.75 10.33 -6.11
C SER A 67 31.34 10.85 -5.82
N GLU A 68 30.57 11.17 -6.85
CA GLU A 68 29.17 11.60 -6.72
C GLU A 68 28.29 10.51 -6.11
N LYS A 69 28.52 9.23 -6.49
CA LYS A 69 27.83 8.08 -5.88
C LYS A 69 28.10 7.97 -4.38
N ASN A 70 29.36 8.10 -3.96
CA ASN A 70 29.72 8.06 -2.55
C ASN A 70 29.10 9.23 -1.77
N ALA A 71 29.08 10.43 -2.36
CA ALA A 71 28.50 11.61 -1.76
C ALA A 71 26.98 11.46 -1.55
N ILE A 72 26.24 11.03 -2.58
CA ILE A 72 24.79 10.75 -2.48
C ILE A 72 24.50 9.64 -1.47
N THR A 73 25.32 8.59 -1.44
CA THR A 73 25.16 7.46 -0.52
C THR A 73 25.32 7.90 0.93
N LEU A 74 26.37 8.69 1.22
CA LEU A 74 26.63 9.23 2.56
C LEU A 74 25.46 10.11 3.02
N ILE A 75 24.99 11.01 2.15
CA ILE A 75 23.94 11.97 2.49
C ILE A 75 22.59 11.27 2.65
N GLY A 76 22.23 10.33 1.79
CA GLY A 76 20.98 9.59 1.99
C GLY A 76 20.98 8.72 3.25
N GLN A 77 22.15 8.26 3.75
CA GLN A 77 22.24 7.64 5.08
C GLN A 77 22.01 8.64 6.22
N MET A 78 22.48 9.88 6.08
CA MET A 78 22.24 10.97 7.03
C MET A 78 20.77 11.37 7.05
N ILE A 79 20.14 11.48 5.87
CA ILE A 79 18.71 11.74 5.71
C ILE A 79 17.88 10.64 6.39
N ALA A 80 18.21 9.36 6.16
CA ALA A 80 17.56 8.24 6.83
C ALA A 80 17.70 8.29 8.37
N SER A 81 18.87 8.67 8.87
CA SER A 81 19.11 8.84 10.31
C SER A 81 18.29 10.01 10.89
N ASN A 82 18.12 11.09 10.12
CA ASN A 82 17.36 12.27 10.54
C ASN A 82 15.86 11.98 10.59
N ILE A 83 15.32 11.21 9.64
CA ILE A 83 13.92 10.77 9.64
C ILE A 83 13.55 10.05 10.94
N ILE A 84 14.44 9.20 11.47
CA ILE A 84 14.22 8.47 12.74
C ILE A 84 14.12 9.45 13.92
N LEU A 85 15.00 10.45 13.98
CA LEU A 85 14.95 11.47 15.04
C LEU A 85 13.68 12.32 14.94
N LEU A 86 13.31 12.73 13.74
CA LEU A 86 12.13 13.54 13.49
C LEU A 86 10.82 12.79 13.76
N LEU A 87 10.77 11.48 13.52
CA LEU A 87 9.65 10.60 13.90
C LEU A 87 9.42 10.61 15.42
N GLU A 88 10.48 10.55 16.21
CA GLU A 88 10.38 10.64 17.67
C GLU A 88 10.03 12.04 18.17
N MET A 89 10.46 13.08 17.43
CA MET A 89 10.18 14.49 17.72
C MET A 89 8.81 14.96 17.17
N ARG A 90 8.08 14.11 16.43
CA ARG A 90 6.78 14.39 15.79
C ARG A 90 6.80 15.60 14.84
N SER A 91 7.88 15.79 14.09
CA SER A 91 8.03 16.88 13.13
C SER A 91 7.65 16.46 11.71
N TYR A 92 6.34 16.30 11.47
CA TYR A 92 5.79 15.66 10.27
C TYR A 92 6.15 16.33 8.92
N GLU A 93 6.24 17.66 8.88
CA GLU A 93 6.65 18.40 7.68
C GLU A 93 8.14 18.15 7.32
N ALA A 94 9.01 18.10 8.32
CA ALA A 94 10.43 17.82 8.13
C ALA A 94 10.67 16.35 7.73
N ILE A 95 9.87 15.42 8.27
CA ILE A 95 9.88 14.00 7.85
C ILE A 95 9.56 13.91 6.35
N ARG A 96 8.50 14.59 5.91
CA ARG A 96 8.08 14.59 4.50
C ARG A 96 9.19 15.05 3.56
N THR A 97 9.82 16.17 3.87
CA THR A 97 10.86 16.79 3.02
C THR A 97 12.10 15.90 2.92
N ASN A 98 12.57 15.36 4.04
CA ASN A 98 13.72 14.47 4.07
C ASN A 98 13.46 13.16 3.32
N LEU A 99 12.24 12.66 3.39
CA LEU A 99 11.85 11.39 2.76
C LEU A 99 11.74 11.48 1.24
N LEU A 100 11.23 12.59 0.70
CA LEU A 100 11.25 12.88 -0.74
C LEU A 100 12.70 12.94 -1.26
N THR A 101 13.56 13.64 -0.54
CA THR A 101 14.99 13.76 -0.86
C THR A 101 15.67 12.39 -0.83
N PHE A 102 15.36 11.57 0.17
CA PHE A 102 15.87 10.20 0.29
C PHE A 102 15.47 9.31 -0.89
N LEU A 103 14.19 9.31 -1.28
CA LEU A 103 13.69 8.49 -2.38
C LEU A 103 14.27 8.92 -3.74
N ASN A 104 14.39 10.23 -3.98
CA ASN A 104 15.02 10.75 -5.19
C ASN A 104 16.48 10.27 -5.30
N TYR A 105 17.25 10.41 -4.21
CA TYR A 105 18.65 9.98 -4.16
C TYR A 105 18.79 8.46 -4.30
N ALA A 106 17.93 7.67 -3.64
CA ALA A 106 17.92 6.22 -3.75
C ALA A 106 17.69 5.76 -5.20
N SER A 107 16.73 6.36 -5.92
CA SER A 107 16.40 5.99 -7.31
C SER A 107 17.58 6.13 -8.28
N HIS A 108 18.49 7.07 -8.03
CA HIS A 108 19.67 7.33 -8.86
C HIS A 108 20.86 6.38 -8.59
N VAL A 109 20.86 5.69 -7.44
CA VAL A 109 21.95 4.80 -7.02
C VAL A 109 21.68 3.31 -7.35
N VAL A 110 20.40 2.92 -7.50
CA VAL A 110 19.93 1.53 -7.73
C VAL A 110 20.47 0.89 -9.02
N LYS A 111 21.03 1.66 -9.97
CA LYS A 111 21.75 1.11 -11.14
C LYS A 111 23.09 0.44 -10.80
N SER A 112 23.49 0.32 -9.53
CA SER A 112 24.75 -0.33 -9.12
C SER A 112 24.57 -1.21 -7.89
N SER A 113 25.49 -2.17 -7.72
CA SER A 113 25.57 -3.26 -6.73
C SER A 113 25.54 -2.88 -5.24
N TYR A 114 25.06 -1.68 -4.89
CA TYR A 114 24.94 -1.18 -3.52
C TYR A 114 23.48 -1.26 -3.03
N ASP A 115 23.27 -2.08 -2.00
CA ASP A 115 22.00 -2.28 -1.30
C ASP A 115 21.64 -1.07 -0.43
N PHE A 116 21.20 0.01 -1.07
CA PHE A 116 20.87 1.28 -0.40
C PHE A 116 19.60 1.17 0.45
N VAL A 117 18.57 0.49 -0.07
CA VAL A 117 17.33 0.20 0.66
C VAL A 117 17.61 -0.72 1.83
N GLY A 118 18.41 -1.77 1.70
CA GLY A 118 18.81 -2.62 2.81
C GLY A 118 19.78 -1.94 3.78
N THR A 119 20.55 -0.93 3.36
CA THR A 119 21.36 -0.10 4.27
C THR A 119 20.50 0.88 5.07
N ALA A 120 19.51 1.49 4.42
CA ALA A 120 18.52 2.32 5.09
C ALA A 120 17.60 1.49 5.99
N VAL A 121 17.15 0.30 5.55
CA VAL A 121 16.42 -0.67 6.35
C VAL A 121 17.29 -1.19 7.49
N LYS A 122 18.59 -1.42 7.33
CA LYS A 122 19.52 -1.75 8.44
C LYS A 122 19.69 -0.58 9.42
N ALA A 123 19.62 0.66 8.96
CA ALA A 123 19.62 1.85 9.81
C ALA A 123 18.26 2.05 10.54
N MET A 124 17.15 1.75 9.87
CA MET A 124 15.77 1.90 10.35
C MET A 124 15.27 0.71 11.20
N SER A 125 15.79 -0.50 10.97
CA SER A 125 15.30 -1.77 11.55
C SER A 125 15.59 -1.94 13.03
N PHE A 126 16.41 -1.08 13.65
CA PHE A 126 16.76 -1.24 15.06
C PHE A 126 15.85 -0.48 16.05
N ASN A 127 14.86 0.28 15.59
CA ASN A 127 13.85 0.92 16.48
C ASN A 127 12.41 1.00 15.92
N LEU A 128 12.16 0.59 14.66
CA LEU A 128 10.79 0.53 14.11
C LEU A 128 9.90 -0.54 14.77
N SER A 129 10.44 -1.43 15.59
CA SER A 129 9.64 -2.33 16.43
C SER A 129 8.95 -1.63 17.61
N GLY A 130 9.25 -0.34 17.86
CA GLY A 130 8.64 0.46 18.93
C GLY A 130 7.93 1.74 18.47
N ILE A 131 8.11 2.18 17.22
CA ILE A 131 7.43 3.35 16.66
C ILE A 131 6.44 2.85 15.61
N SER A 132 5.19 2.67 16.02
CA SER A 132 4.09 2.36 15.11
C SER A 132 3.84 3.54 14.18
N TYR A 133 3.96 3.35 12.87
CA TYR A 133 3.35 4.25 11.89
C TYR A 133 1.83 4.13 12.06
N ASP A 134 1.24 5.06 12.80
CA ASP A 134 -0.20 5.19 12.85
C ASP A 134 -0.73 5.92 11.61
N TRP A 135 -2.02 5.81 11.35
CA TRP A 135 -2.66 6.49 10.22
C TRP A 135 -2.49 8.01 10.29
N ALA A 136 -2.35 8.59 11.49
CA ALA A 136 -2.07 10.00 11.67
C ALA A 136 -0.68 10.39 11.13
N THR A 137 0.32 9.51 11.24
CA THR A 137 1.66 9.73 10.67
C THR A 137 1.63 9.63 9.13
N ILE A 138 0.81 8.73 8.58
CA ILE A 138 0.63 8.58 7.13
C ILE A 138 -0.15 9.77 6.55
N GLU A 139 -1.23 10.18 7.21
CA GLU A 139 -2.10 11.29 6.81
C GLU A 139 -1.42 12.66 6.93
N ASN A 140 -0.55 12.85 7.94
CA ASN A 140 0.10 14.15 8.22
C ASN A 140 1.55 14.27 7.71
N ALA A 141 2.28 13.18 7.44
CA ALA A 141 3.73 13.23 7.16
C ALA A 141 4.18 12.53 5.86
N MET A 142 3.42 11.59 5.31
CA MET A 142 3.89 10.70 4.24
C MET A 142 2.94 10.74 3.03
N SER A 143 3.36 11.39 1.95
CA SER A 143 2.62 11.41 0.67
C SER A 143 2.72 10.07 -0.09
N LEU A 144 1.95 9.99 -1.18
CA LEU A 144 1.80 8.89 -2.14
C LEU A 144 3.09 8.18 -2.60
N ASP A 145 4.26 8.73 -2.33
CA ASP A 145 5.57 8.25 -2.75
C ASP A 145 6.00 6.97 -2.00
N ILE A 146 5.58 6.79 -0.74
CA ILE A 146 5.81 5.54 0.00
C ILE A 146 4.76 4.50 -0.34
N LEU A 147 3.54 4.93 -0.65
CA LEU A 147 2.54 4.06 -1.22
C LEU A 147 3.02 3.52 -2.57
N ALA A 148 3.62 4.37 -3.40
CA ALA A 148 4.23 4.03 -4.68
C ALA A 148 5.41 3.06 -4.56
N HIS A 149 6.34 3.33 -3.63
CA HIS A 149 7.46 2.43 -3.33
C HIS A 149 6.96 1.06 -2.85
N ASN A 150 5.94 1.03 -1.99
CA ASN A 150 5.34 -0.20 -1.49
C ASN A 150 4.46 -0.93 -2.52
N ILE A 151 3.81 -0.20 -3.43
CA ILE A 151 3.11 -0.74 -4.61
C ILE A 151 4.11 -1.41 -5.55
N CYS A 152 5.23 -0.75 -5.85
CA CYS A 152 6.30 -1.31 -6.68
C CYS A 152 6.98 -2.54 -6.04
N ASN A 153 6.96 -2.62 -4.70
CA ASN A 153 7.56 -3.70 -3.91
C ASN A 153 6.53 -4.68 -3.30
N ASN A 154 5.25 -4.63 -3.70
CA ASN A 154 4.17 -5.52 -3.23
C ASN A 154 4.05 -5.64 -1.69
N SER A 155 4.15 -4.53 -0.95
CA SER A 155 4.04 -4.53 0.52
C SER A 155 2.59 -4.25 0.98
N ASN A 156 2.09 -5.02 1.96
CA ASN A 156 0.72 -4.87 2.48
C ASN A 156 0.61 -3.77 3.54
N PHE A 157 -0.39 -2.90 3.41
CA PHE A 157 -0.84 -1.99 4.47
C PHE A 157 -2.20 -2.43 5.06
N SER A 158 -2.48 -1.95 6.27
CA SER A 158 -3.75 -2.23 6.98
C SER A 158 -4.98 -1.62 6.29
N LYS A 159 -6.18 -2.10 6.66
CA LYS A 159 -7.48 -1.82 6.02
C LYS A 159 -8.08 -0.44 6.35
N LYS A 160 -7.46 0.66 5.93
CA LYS A 160 -8.14 1.98 5.92
C LYS A 160 -7.97 2.66 4.57
N THR A 161 -9.06 3.23 4.07
CA THR A 161 -9.16 3.85 2.75
C THR A 161 -8.41 5.19 2.74
N LEU A 162 -7.48 5.35 1.80
CA LEU A 162 -6.80 6.62 1.55
C LEU A 162 -7.70 7.58 0.77
N THR A 163 -7.46 8.88 0.89
CA THR A 163 -8.04 9.87 -0.01
C THR A 163 -7.53 9.60 -1.43
N PRO A 164 -8.41 9.46 -2.44
CA PRO A 164 -7.99 9.22 -3.82
C PRO A 164 -7.09 10.36 -4.33
N PHE A 165 -5.98 10.01 -4.96
CA PHE A 165 -5.16 10.96 -5.69
C PHE A 165 -5.55 10.94 -7.16
N LEU A 166 -5.71 12.13 -7.73
CA LEU A 166 -6.03 12.35 -9.13
C LEU A 166 -5.10 13.46 -9.65
N PHE A 167 -4.40 13.17 -10.72
CA PHE A 167 -3.63 14.13 -11.49
C PHE A 167 -4.10 14.13 -12.95
N GLU A 168 -4.36 15.32 -13.50
CA GLU A 168 -4.85 15.51 -14.87
C GLU A 168 -3.88 16.42 -15.65
N GLY A 169 -3.15 15.83 -16.61
CA GLY A 169 -2.19 16.51 -17.49
C GLY A 169 -2.41 16.13 -18.96
N ASN A 170 -1.33 15.77 -19.70
CA ASN A 170 -1.45 15.16 -21.04
C ASN A 170 -1.99 13.71 -20.99
N GLY A 171 -2.38 13.27 -19.81
CA GLY A 171 -3.01 12.00 -19.49
C GLY A 171 -3.67 12.14 -18.12
N GLN A 172 -4.14 11.05 -17.56
CA GLN A 172 -4.69 11.04 -16.21
C GLN A 172 -3.97 9.97 -15.40
N VAL A 173 -3.61 10.33 -14.17
CA VAL A 173 -3.02 9.41 -13.21
C VAL A 173 -3.90 9.37 -11.98
N THR A 174 -4.37 8.18 -11.61
CA THR A 174 -5.17 7.99 -10.40
C THR A 174 -4.53 7.00 -9.46
N ILE A 175 -4.61 7.28 -8.16
CA ILE A 175 -4.28 6.32 -7.11
C ILE A 175 -5.47 6.25 -6.16
N ASP A 176 -6.13 5.11 -6.18
CA ASP A 176 -7.28 4.84 -5.33
C ASP A 176 -7.23 3.39 -4.84
N ASN A 177 -7.59 3.15 -3.58
CA ASN A 177 -7.64 1.82 -2.97
C ASN A 177 -6.37 0.95 -3.18
N GLY A 178 -5.18 1.58 -3.21
CA GLY A 178 -3.91 0.88 -3.44
C GLY A 178 -3.65 0.48 -4.89
N CYS A 179 -4.47 0.95 -5.85
CA CYS A 179 -4.31 0.73 -7.27
C CYS A 179 -3.90 2.04 -7.98
N PHE A 180 -2.78 1.98 -8.69
CA PHE A 180 -2.19 3.06 -9.48
C PHE A 180 -2.57 2.88 -10.96
N SER A 181 -3.32 3.83 -11.53
CA SER A 181 -3.77 3.75 -12.92
C SER A 181 -3.23 4.91 -13.76
N ILE A 182 -2.76 4.60 -14.97
CA ILE A 182 -2.22 5.55 -15.95
C ILE A 182 -3.10 5.51 -17.20
N LYS A 183 -3.62 6.67 -17.61
CA LYS A 183 -4.44 6.85 -18.81
C LYS A 183 -3.79 7.87 -19.75
N SER A 184 -3.93 7.66 -21.05
CA SER A 184 -3.39 8.59 -22.07
C SER A 184 -4.23 9.86 -22.28
N SER A 185 -5.39 10.00 -21.62
CA SER A 185 -6.26 11.18 -21.76
C SER A 185 -7.08 11.43 -20.47
N PRO A 186 -7.35 12.70 -20.11
CA PRO A 186 -8.31 13.07 -19.08
C PRO A 186 -9.74 13.05 -19.64
N CYS A 187 -10.49 11.95 -19.43
CA CYS A 187 -11.93 11.91 -19.73
C CYS A 187 -12.62 10.83 -18.88
N GLY A 188 -13.89 11.07 -18.54
CA GLY A 188 -14.69 10.34 -17.55
C GLY A 188 -14.88 8.83 -17.77
N ASP A 189 -15.18 8.15 -16.67
CA ASP A 189 -15.05 6.71 -16.42
C ASP A 189 -15.74 5.77 -17.41
N ASN A 190 -14.92 4.96 -18.10
CA ASN A 190 -15.09 3.53 -18.41
C ASN A 190 -13.93 3.04 -19.32
N GLY A 191 -12.73 2.97 -18.77
CA GLY A 191 -11.54 2.51 -19.49
C GLY A 191 -11.28 1.01 -19.34
N VAL A 192 -10.68 0.38 -20.37
CA VAL A 192 -10.24 -1.02 -20.32
C VAL A 192 -8.75 -1.06 -19.97
N THR A 193 -8.37 -1.96 -19.06
CA THR A 193 -6.96 -2.18 -18.70
C THR A 193 -6.24 -2.85 -19.88
N ALA A 194 -5.23 -2.19 -20.45
CA ALA A 194 -4.40 -2.72 -21.52
C ALA A 194 -3.40 -3.75 -20.99
N PHE A 195 -2.71 -3.41 -19.90
CA PHE A 195 -1.88 -4.34 -19.15
C PHE A 195 -1.71 -3.86 -17.70
N SER A 196 -1.26 -4.76 -16.84
CA SER A 196 -0.93 -4.47 -15.45
C SER A 196 0.43 -5.04 -15.05
N LEU A 197 0.99 -4.50 -13.99
CA LEU A 197 2.25 -4.94 -13.38
C LEU A 197 2.15 -4.88 -11.85
N CYS A 198 3.13 -5.49 -11.16
CA CYS A 198 3.14 -5.62 -9.70
C CYS A 198 1.84 -6.25 -9.13
N GLY A 199 1.41 -7.40 -9.69
CA GLY A 199 0.21 -8.10 -9.19
C GLY A 199 -1.12 -7.36 -9.39
N GLY A 200 -1.18 -6.44 -10.35
CA GLY A 200 -2.38 -5.63 -10.62
C GLY A 200 -2.41 -4.29 -9.89
N ALA A 201 -1.37 -3.97 -9.11
CA ALA A 201 -1.26 -2.72 -8.38
C ALA A 201 -1.02 -1.53 -9.32
N VAL A 202 -0.34 -1.73 -10.46
CA VAL A 202 -0.19 -0.70 -11.51
C VAL A 202 -0.94 -1.13 -12.77
N LYS A 203 -1.79 -0.25 -13.31
CA LYS A 203 -2.64 -0.51 -14.48
C LYS A 203 -2.47 0.57 -15.53
N VAL A 204 -2.30 0.18 -16.78
CA VAL A 204 -2.40 1.10 -17.92
C VAL A 204 -3.78 0.95 -18.54
N VAL A 205 -4.51 2.05 -18.66
CA VAL A 205 -5.93 2.08 -19.02
C VAL A 205 -6.14 2.91 -20.28
N THR A 206 -6.98 2.41 -21.19
CA THR A 206 -7.30 3.07 -22.47
C THR A 206 -8.66 3.77 -22.42
N ARG A 207 -8.85 4.81 -23.25
CA ARG A 207 -10.04 5.68 -23.25
C ARG A 207 -11.28 5.08 -23.94
N SER A 208 -11.13 4.12 -24.85
CA SER A 208 -12.24 3.52 -25.60
C SER A 208 -11.90 2.15 -26.20
N ALA A 209 -12.92 1.39 -26.62
CA ALA A 209 -12.77 0.14 -27.35
C ALA A 209 -12.20 0.27 -28.77
N ARG A 210 -12.13 1.50 -29.30
CA ARG A 210 -11.70 1.82 -30.66
C ARG A 210 -10.25 2.28 -30.76
N ASP A 211 -9.64 2.69 -29.65
CA ASP A 211 -8.18 2.81 -29.56
C ASP A 211 -7.60 1.40 -29.46
N GLU A 212 -6.45 1.15 -30.09
CA GLU A 212 -5.82 -0.16 -30.24
C GLU A 212 -5.69 -0.90 -28.90
N ARG A 213 -6.72 -1.70 -28.58
CA ARG A 213 -6.76 -2.54 -27.38
C ARG A 213 -5.62 -3.54 -27.48
N LEU A 214 -4.63 -3.42 -26.61
CA LEU A 214 -3.67 -4.49 -26.40
C LEU A 214 -4.42 -5.68 -25.80
N LYS A 215 -4.46 -6.81 -26.51
CA LYS A 215 -5.10 -8.01 -25.97
C LYS A 215 -4.27 -8.54 -24.80
N SER A 216 -4.92 -9.22 -23.85
CA SER A 216 -4.23 -9.83 -22.71
C SER A 216 -3.10 -10.80 -23.16
N SER A 217 -3.28 -11.50 -24.28
CA SER A 217 -2.25 -12.35 -24.90
C SER A 217 -1.07 -11.56 -25.49
N GLU A 218 -1.30 -10.32 -25.92
CA GLU A 218 -0.31 -9.42 -26.52
C GLU A 218 0.46 -8.62 -25.46
N ALA A 219 -0.02 -8.58 -24.22
CA ALA A 219 0.69 -7.98 -23.08
C ALA A 219 1.99 -8.71 -22.72
N ASN A 220 2.22 -9.89 -23.29
CA ASN A 220 3.47 -10.63 -23.14
C ASN A 220 4.32 -10.68 -24.42
N ASP A 221 4.06 -9.78 -25.37
CA ASP A 221 4.80 -9.66 -26.63
C ASP A 221 5.43 -8.26 -26.73
N ALA A 222 6.76 -8.22 -26.85
CA ALA A 222 7.52 -6.96 -26.82
C ALA A 222 7.22 -6.07 -28.05
N GLU A 223 6.94 -6.65 -29.22
CA GLU A 223 6.61 -5.93 -30.44
C GLU A 223 5.21 -5.32 -30.35
N LYS A 224 4.24 -6.09 -29.87
CA LYS A 224 2.87 -5.60 -29.63
C LYS A 224 2.83 -4.52 -28.56
N LEU A 225 3.60 -4.68 -27.48
CA LEU A 225 3.77 -3.66 -26.45
C LEU A 225 4.40 -2.37 -27.00
N GLU A 226 5.40 -2.49 -27.88
CA GLU A 226 6.02 -1.33 -28.55
C GLU A 226 5.01 -0.58 -29.43
N ALA A 227 4.25 -1.31 -30.25
CA ALA A 227 3.20 -0.74 -31.09
C ALA A 227 2.15 0.00 -30.25
N PHE A 228 1.65 -0.65 -29.19
CA PHE A 228 0.74 -0.03 -28.24
C PHE A 228 1.35 1.22 -27.60
N ALA A 229 2.60 1.15 -27.15
CA ALA A 229 3.27 2.29 -26.52
C ALA A 229 3.41 3.47 -27.48
N ARG A 230 3.75 3.23 -28.76
CA ARG A 230 3.79 4.29 -29.78
C ARG A 230 2.43 4.96 -29.96
N THR A 231 1.37 4.18 -30.07
CA THR A 231 -0.01 4.71 -30.16
C THR A 231 -0.38 5.49 -28.90
N PHE A 232 -0.08 4.95 -27.72
CA PHE A 232 -0.33 5.60 -26.43
C PHE A 232 0.37 6.97 -26.34
N MET A 233 1.66 7.01 -26.63
CA MET A 233 2.46 8.24 -26.63
C MET A 233 1.94 9.25 -27.67
N HIS A 234 1.59 8.79 -28.87
CA HIS A 234 1.05 9.66 -29.92
C HIS A 234 -0.28 10.31 -29.50
N THR A 235 -1.14 9.58 -28.77
CA THR A 235 -2.38 10.17 -28.24
C THR A 235 -2.13 11.25 -27.18
N GLN A 236 -1.04 11.16 -26.42
CA GLN A 236 -0.63 12.20 -25.48
C GLN A 236 -0.02 13.41 -26.21
N GLU A 237 0.72 13.21 -27.31
CA GLU A 237 1.23 14.28 -28.17
C GLU A 237 0.10 15.04 -28.89
N ASP A 238 -0.90 14.32 -29.41
CA ASP A 238 -2.06 14.93 -30.08
C ASP A 238 -2.98 15.67 -29.10
N SER A 239 -3.07 15.24 -27.83
CA SER A 239 -3.76 16.00 -26.78
C SER A 239 -3.11 17.38 -26.54
N GLY A 240 -1.81 17.52 -26.85
CA GLY A 240 -1.06 18.77 -26.85
C GLY A 240 -1.32 19.70 -28.04
N ARG A 241 -2.17 19.32 -29.02
CA ARG A 241 -2.60 20.20 -30.13
C ARG A 241 -3.77 21.12 -29.79
N VAL A 242 -4.37 20.98 -28.61
CA VAL A 242 -5.06 22.13 -28.01
C VAL A 242 -3.97 23.07 -27.52
N LYS A 243 -3.59 24.02 -28.37
CA LYS A 243 -2.84 25.20 -27.92
C LYS A 243 -3.54 25.70 -26.66
N LEU A 244 -2.90 25.60 -25.51
CA LEU A 244 -3.19 26.52 -24.41
C LEU A 244 -2.95 27.90 -25.02
N PRO A 245 -4.00 28.72 -25.22
CA PRO A 245 -3.74 30.10 -25.57
C PRO A 245 -3.04 30.71 -24.35
N CYS A 246 -2.14 31.66 -24.57
CA CYS A 246 -1.96 32.72 -23.58
C CYS A 246 -3.34 33.39 -23.42
N ASN A 247 -4.17 32.87 -22.52
CA ASN A 247 -5.52 33.37 -22.32
C ASN A 247 -5.42 34.59 -21.41
N ARG A 248 -5.71 35.76 -21.98
CA ARG A 248 -6.46 36.81 -21.26
C ARG A 248 -7.57 36.12 -20.47
N GLN A 249 -7.69 36.39 -19.17
CA GLN A 249 -8.78 35.83 -18.36
C GLN A 249 -10.11 36.33 -18.93
N SER A 250 -10.88 35.43 -19.55
CA SER A 250 -12.23 35.75 -20.00
C SER A 250 -13.22 35.46 -18.87
N PHE A 251 -13.76 36.51 -18.26
CA PHE A 251 -14.77 36.43 -17.22
C PHE A 251 -16.19 36.36 -17.82
N LYS A 252 -17.11 35.66 -17.16
CA LYS A 252 -18.52 35.51 -17.56
C LYS A 252 -19.48 35.83 -16.40
N PRO A 253 -20.73 36.22 -16.68
CA PRO A 253 -21.75 36.33 -15.65
C PRO A 253 -21.90 35.00 -14.89
N GLY A 254 -21.91 35.08 -13.55
CA GLY A 254 -21.91 33.96 -12.62
C GLY A 254 -20.53 33.64 -12.01
N ASP A 255 -19.43 34.15 -12.56
CA ASP A 255 -18.10 33.94 -11.99
C ASP A 255 -17.94 34.68 -10.67
N THR A 256 -17.20 34.09 -9.73
CA THR A 256 -16.89 34.69 -8.43
C THR A 256 -15.48 35.29 -8.43
N VAL A 257 -15.35 36.54 -8.02
CA VAL A 257 -14.11 37.33 -8.03
C VAL A 257 -13.88 38.05 -6.70
N THR A 258 -12.64 38.48 -6.47
CA THR A 258 -12.32 39.44 -5.40
C THR A 258 -12.20 40.81 -6.04
N LEU A 259 -12.97 41.75 -5.52
CA LEU A 259 -12.98 43.12 -5.99
C LEU A 259 -12.08 43.96 -5.10
N LYS A 260 -11.45 44.95 -5.69
CA LYS A 260 -10.74 46.00 -4.98
C LYS A 260 -11.52 47.29 -5.16
N TYR A 261 -11.93 47.87 -4.05
CA TYR A 261 -12.65 49.13 -4.05
C TYR A 261 -11.71 50.28 -4.44
N LEU A 262 -12.16 51.10 -5.40
CA LEU A 262 -11.39 52.22 -5.93
C LEU A 262 -11.94 53.55 -5.39
N ARG A 263 -13.23 53.82 -5.63
CA ARG A 263 -13.89 55.08 -5.23
C ARG A 263 -15.40 54.99 -5.39
N THR A 264 -16.12 55.92 -4.77
CA THR A 264 -17.54 56.20 -5.05
C THR A 264 -17.66 57.43 -5.94
N GLU A 265 -18.51 57.37 -6.95
CA GLU A 265 -19.00 58.53 -7.70
C GLU A 265 -20.50 58.70 -7.43
N TYR A 266 -21.03 59.93 -7.58
CA TYR A 266 -22.45 60.20 -7.34
C TYR A 266 -23.14 60.55 -8.65
N GLU A 267 -24.27 59.91 -8.92
CA GLU A 267 -25.14 60.29 -10.04
C GLU A 267 -25.80 61.66 -9.79
N ASP A 268 -26.39 62.26 -10.83
CA ASP A 268 -27.01 63.59 -10.77
C ASP A 268 -28.16 63.68 -9.75
N ASP A 269 -28.75 62.54 -9.37
CA ASP A 269 -29.80 62.41 -8.35
C ASP A 269 -29.27 62.10 -6.93
N GLY A 270 -27.95 61.93 -6.79
CA GLY A 270 -27.26 61.72 -5.53
C GLY A 270 -27.03 60.26 -5.14
N HIS A 271 -27.39 59.28 -5.99
CA HIS A 271 -27.11 57.86 -5.69
C HIS A 271 -25.61 57.52 -5.83
N PRO A 272 -25.02 56.78 -4.87
CA PRO A 272 -23.61 56.38 -4.92
C PRO A 272 -23.38 55.20 -5.86
N VAL A 273 -22.37 55.32 -6.71
CA VAL A 273 -21.89 54.28 -7.62
C VAL A 273 -20.48 53.86 -7.20
N PHE A 274 -20.36 52.63 -6.70
CA PHE A 274 -19.10 52.08 -6.21
C PHE A 274 -18.27 51.52 -7.36
N HIS A 275 -17.19 52.20 -7.73
CA HIS A 275 -16.23 51.75 -8.73
C HIS A 275 -15.22 50.79 -8.10
N VAL A 276 -15.03 49.67 -8.78
CA VAL A 276 -14.19 48.56 -8.33
C VAL A 276 -13.35 48.04 -9.49
N GLU A 277 -12.21 47.43 -9.17
CA GLU A 277 -11.44 46.61 -10.11
C GLU A 277 -11.35 45.16 -9.63
N ILE A 278 -11.20 44.21 -10.56
CA ILE A 278 -10.87 42.84 -10.19
C ILE A 278 -9.42 42.80 -9.70
N PHE A 279 -9.23 42.44 -8.44
CA PHE A 279 -7.96 42.58 -7.70
C PHE A 279 -6.74 41.85 -8.33
N ASP A 280 -6.96 40.77 -9.11
CA ASP A 280 -5.89 39.96 -9.74
C ASP A 280 -5.93 39.99 -11.28
N SER A 281 -6.65 40.92 -11.90
CA SER A 281 -6.74 40.96 -13.35
C SER A 281 -5.52 41.68 -13.96
N LEU A 282 -4.76 40.96 -14.79
CA LEU A 282 -3.67 41.55 -15.61
C LEU A 282 -4.18 42.64 -16.56
N ASP A 283 -5.46 42.59 -16.92
CA ASP A 283 -6.11 43.53 -17.83
C ASP A 283 -6.77 44.71 -17.10
N GLN A 284 -6.59 44.87 -15.78
CA GLN A 284 -7.17 45.96 -14.96
C GLN A 284 -8.66 46.18 -15.22
N ILE A 285 -9.44 45.09 -15.14
CA ILE A 285 -10.86 45.12 -15.43
C ILE A 285 -11.58 45.90 -14.34
N VAL A 286 -12.23 46.98 -14.74
CA VAL A 286 -13.02 47.87 -13.88
C VAL A 286 -14.52 47.65 -14.09
N GLY A 287 -15.30 47.97 -13.07
CA GLY A 287 -16.74 47.92 -13.13
C GLY A 287 -17.38 48.53 -11.89
N THR A 288 -18.67 48.27 -11.69
CA THR A 288 -19.45 48.85 -10.59
C THR A 288 -20.17 47.79 -9.78
N ILE A 289 -20.35 48.03 -8.49
CA ILE A 289 -21.22 47.20 -7.66
C ILE A 289 -22.67 47.57 -7.96
N LYS A 290 -23.49 46.56 -8.22
CA LYS A 290 -24.93 46.69 -8.44
C LYS A 290 -25.59 47.21 -7.17
N ASP A 291 -26.40 48.26 -7.29
CA ASP A 291 -27.27 48.65 -6.18
C ASP A 291 -28.41 47.64 -6.01
N GLU A 292 -28.41 46.96 -4.87
CA GLU A 292 -29.39 45.94 -4.53
C GLU A 292 -29.61 45.80 -3.02
N GLU A 293 -30.79 45.30 -2.62
CA GLU A 293 -31.09 44.95 -1.23
C GLU A 293 -30.24 43.73 -0.80
N LEU A 294 -29.28 43.95 0.09
CA LEU A 294 -28.32 42.95 0.55
C LEU A 294 -28.99 42.01 1.58
N ILE A 295 -29.54 42.59 2.63
CA ILE A 295 -30.39 41.95 3.64
C ILE A 295 -31.61 42.86 3.86
N LYS A 296 -32.63 42.39 4.59
CA LYS A 296 -33.86 43.17 4.66
C LYS A 296 -33.63 44.54 5.30
N GLY A 297 -33.95 45.60 4.55
CA GLY A 297 -33.80 46.98 4.98
C GLY A 297 -32.39 47.57 4.91
N LEU A 298 -31.45 46.87 4.27
CA LEU A 298 -30.12 47.39 3.98
C LEU A 298 -29.78 47.18 2.51
N TYR A 299 -29.46 48.27 1.83
CA TYR A 299 -29.10 48.33 0.42
C TYR A 299 -27.60 48.54 0.25
N THR A 300 -27.11 48.39 -0.99
CA THR A 300 -25.70 48.58 -1.29
C THR A 300 -25.30 50.04 -1.12
N GLU A 301 -26.17 50.97 -1.50
CA GLU A 301 -25.98 52.41 -1.25
C GLU A 301 -25.76 52.76 0.24
N ASP A 302 -26.32 51.98 1.16
CA ASP A 302 -26.16 52.21 2.61
C ASP A 302 -24.74 51.88 3.12
N LEU A 303 -23.90 51.26 2.27
CA LEU A 303 -22.48 51.00 2.56
C LEU A 303 -21.60 52.21 2.21
N ASP A 304 -22.16 53.27 1.64
CA ASP A 304 -21.39 54.48 1.28
C ASP A 304 -20.74 55.12 2.50
N GLY A 305 -19.48 55.49 2.34
CA GLY A 305 -18.64 56.03 3.41
C GLY A 305 -18.01 55.01 4.37
N TYR A 306 -18.32 53.71 4.25
CA TYR A 306 -17.68 52.66 5.07
C TYR A 306 -16.60 51.85 4.34
N PHE A 307 -16.54 51.91 3.00
CA PHE A 307 -15.42 51.36 2.25
C PHE A 307 -14.25 52.34 2.22
N LEU A 308 -13.06 51.83 2.50
CA LEU A 308 -11.80 52.55 2.37
C LEU A 308 -11.12 52.22 1.04
N GLU A 309 -10.41 53.18 0.46
CA GLU A 309 -9.68 52.98 -0.80
C GLU A 309 -8.72 51.79 -0.68
N ASN A 310 -8.79 50.87 -1.65
CA ASN A 310 -8.09 49.58 -1.70
C ASN A 310 -8.64 48.46 -0.83
N ASP A 311 -9.77 48.63 -0.15
CA ASP A 311 -10.46 47.51 0.50
C ASP A 311 -10.75 46.40 -0.50
N CYS A 312 -10.47 45.15 -0.13
CA CYS A 312 -10.77 44.01 -0.96
C CYS A 312 -12.07 43.35 -0.51
N ILE A 313 -13.05 43.28 -1.41
CA ILE A 313 -14.36 42.66 -1.18
C ILE A 313 -14.30 41.22 -1.71
N PRO A 314 -14.37 40.21 -0.83
CA PRO A 314 -14.26 38.82 -1.23
C PRO A 314 -15.57 38.28 -1.84
N ASN A 315 -15.45 37.28 -2.70
CA ASN A 315 -16.56 36.47 -3.22
C ASN A 315 -17.71 37.27 -3.89
N ALA A 316 -17.39 38.36 -4.58
CA ALA A 316 -18.37 39.06 -5.40
C ALA A 316 -18.68 38.26 -6.67
N VAL A 317 -19.92 38.31 -7.14
CA VAL A 317 -20.35 37.58 -8.33
C VAL A 317 -20.50 38.55 -9.49
N ILE A 318 -19.97 38.21 -10.66
CA ILE A 318 -20.23 38.96 -11.88
C ILE A 318 -21.69 38.77 -12.25
N SER A 319 -22.50 39.82 -12.12
CA SER A 319 -23.93 39.76 -12.35
C SER A 319 -24.30 39.99 -13.81
N ASP A 320 -23.59 40.91 -14.48
CA ASP A 320 -23.78 41.22 -15.91
C ASP A 320 -22.50 41.84 -16.49
N ILE A 321 -22.41 41.86 -17.83
CA ILE A 321 -21.33 42.50 -18.59
C ILE A 321 -21.97 43.31 -19.73
N ASP A 322 -21.86 44.64 -19.66
CA ASP A 322 -22.33 45.54 -20.71
C ASP A 322 -21.14 46.13 -21.49
N GLY A 323 -20.85 45.53 -22.65
CA GLY A 323 -19.66 45.85 -23.43
C GLY A 323 -18.37 45.50 -22.67
N ASP A 324 -17.60 46.54 -22.30
CA ASP A 324 -16.38 46.43 -21.50
C ASP A 324 -16.61 46.76 -20.01
N HIS A 325 -17.86 47.07 -19.61
CA HIS A 325 -18.22 47.43 -18.24
C HIS A 325 -18.80 46.25 -17.47
N TYR A 326 -18.21 45.94 -16.32
CA TYR A 326 -18.62 44.82 -15.48
C TYR A 326 -19.54 45.26 -14.34
N ILE A 327 -20.61 44.51 -14.08
CA ILE A 327 -21.53 44.78 -12.98
C ILE A 327 -21.45 43.65 -11.96
N PHE A 328 -21.10 43.95 -10.72
CA PHE A 328 -20.86 42.96 -9.68
C PHE A 328 -21.94 42.96 -8.59
N SER A 329 -22.35 41.77 -8.15
CA SER A 329 -23.22 41.57 -7.00
C SER A 329 -22.41 41.12 -5.79
N ILE A 330 -22.57 41.80 -4.65
CA ILE A 330 -21.95 41.42 -3.38
C ILE A 330 -22.94 40.76 -2.41
N LYS A 331 -24.20 40.61 -2.83
CA LYS A 331 -25.33 40.18 -1.98
C LYS A 331 -25.06 38.89 -1.22
N ASP A 332 -24.62 37.83 -1.89
CA ASP A 332 -24.41 36.53 -1.24
C ASP A 332 -23.21 36.55 -0.29
N SER A 333 -22.14 37.27 -0.67
CA SER A 333 -20.95 37.48 0.17
C SER A 333 -21.32 38.24 1.45
N TYR A 334 -22.01 39.37 1.31
CA TYR A 334 -22.44 40.19 2.43
C TYR A 334 -23.45 39.46 3.34
N ARG A 335 -24.39 38.69 2.75
CA ARG A 335 -25.35 37.88 3.53
C ARG A 335 -24.64 36.86 4.43
N ALA A 336 -23.65 36.16 3.89
CA ALA A 336 -22.88 35.18 4.65
C ALA A 336 -22.10 35.81 5.80
N PHE A 337 -21.53 37.01 5.57
CA PHE A 337 -20.89 37.83 6.59
C PHE A 337 -21.88 38.27 7.69
N ALA A 338 -22.98 38.91 7.29
CA ALA A 338 -23.97 39.47 8.20
C ALA A 338 -24.59 38.41 9.13
N GLU A 339 -24.92 37.23 8.58
CA GLU A 339 -25.42 36.12 9.41
C GLU A 339 -24.41 35.61 10.41
N ARG A 340 -23.13 35.51 10.01
CA ARG A 340 -22.06 35.04 10.89
C ARG A 340 -21.92 35.98 12.07
N GLN A 341 -21.87 37.28 11.80
CA GLN A 341 -21.61 38.27 12.83
C GLN A 341 -22.81 38.47 13.76
N ALA A 342 -24.03 38.48 13.22
CA ALA A 342 -25.22 38.47 14.04
C ALA A 342 -25.31 37.24 14.95
N ARG A 343 -24.89 36.05 14.49
CA ARG A 343 -24.85 34.84 15.34
C ARG A 343 -23.78 34.90 16.44
N ILE A 344 -22.69 35.60 16.21
CA ILE A 344 -21.67 35.84 17.24
C ILE A 344 -22.30 36.72 18.33
N ASP A 345 -22.95 37.81 17.95
CA ASP A 345 -23.64 38.69 18.89
C ASP A 345 -24.81 38.00 19.62
N GLU A 346 -25.52 37.08 18.95
CA GLU A 346 -26.52 36.21 19.59
C GLU A 346 -25.91 35.31 20.66
N ARG A 347 -24.80 34.62 20.30
CA ARG A 347 -24.16 33.61 21.15
C ARG A 347 -23.60 34.23 22.42
N TYR A 348 -22.97 35.39 22.30
CA TYR A 348 -22.35 36.08 23.42
C TYR A 348 -23.30 37.06 24.10
N ASN A 349 -24.52 37.24 23.58
CA ASN A 349 -25.51 38.18 24.07
C ASN A 349 -24.95 39.61 24.18
N ASN A 350 -24.23 40.03 23.14
CA ASN A 350 -23.53 41.30 23.10
C ASN A 350 -24.52 42.47 23.02
N THR A 351 -24.19 43.54 23.72
CA THR A 351 -24.82 44.84 23.65
C THR A 351 -23.95 45.80 22.85
N PHE A 352 -24.55 46.56 21.93
CA PHE A 352 -23.78 47.37 20.99
C PHE A 352 -24.51 48.65 20.59
N LYS A 353 -23.76 49.71 20.28
CA LYS A 353 -24.34 50.97 19.80
C LYS A 353 -24.59 50.91 18.29
N ALA A 354 -25.83 50.67 17.87
CA ALA A 354 -26.21 50.67 16.46
C ALA A 354 -26.62 52.09 15.98
N LYS A 355 -26.35 52.42 14.72
CA LYS A 355 -26.68 53.71 14.09
C LYS A 355 -27.88 53.57 13.16
N VAL A 356 -28.79 54.55 13.18
CA VAL A 356 -29.97 54.57 12.31
C VAL A 356 -29.58 54.98 10.91
N ILE A 357 -29.81 54.09 9.95
CA ILE A 357 -29.58 54.33 8.51
C ILE A 357 -30.81 54.94 7.87
N ASP A 358 -31.99 54.38 8.17
CA ASP A 358 -33.26 54.82 7.62
C ASP A 358 -34.45 54.47 8.53
N ILE A 359 -35.57 55.16 8.33
CA ILE A 359 -36.82 54.91 9.06
C ILE A 359 -37.92 54.64 8.03
N ASP A 360 -38.29 53.37 7.86
CA ASP A 360 -39.38 52.99 6.97
C ASP A 360 -40.73 53.13 7.68
N THR A 361 -41.39 54.27 7.43
CA THR A 361 -42.72 54.57 7.98
C THR A 361 -43.83 53.71 7.39
N ARG A 362 -43.61 53.01 6.26
CA ARG A 362 -44.62 52.14 5.64
C ARG A 362 -44.76 50.81 6.38
N TYR A 363 -43.65 50.31 6.92
CA TYR A 363 -43.60 49.05 7.67
C TYR A 363 -43.41 49.25 9.18
N GLU A 364 -43.40 50.50 9.65
CA GLU A 364 -43.17 50.89 11.04
C GLU A 364 -41.88 50.28 11.62
N ARG A 365 -40.78 50.44 10.87
CA ARG A 365 -39.46 49.89 11.24
C ARG A 365 -38.36 50.91 11.12
N ILE A 366 -37.30 50.67 11.87
CA ILE A 366 -36.03 51.39 11.78
C ILE A 366 -34.99 50.42 11.23
N ASN A 367 -34.25 50.88 10.21
CA ASN A 367 -33.11 50.18 9.63
C ASN A 367 -31.83 50.70 10.31
N TRP A 368 -31.01 49.77 10.79
CA TRP A 368 -29.83 50.05 11.59
C TRP A 368 -28.59 49.48 10.93
N MET A 369 -27.46 50.18 11.09
CA MET A 369 -26.13 49.61 10.92
C MET A 369 -25.61 49.25 12.30
N THR A 370 -25.00 48.07 12.45
CA THR A 370 -24.33 47.68 13.69
C THR A 370 -22.84 48.02 13.64
N PRO A 371 -22.15 48.15 14.79
CA PRO A 371 -20.70 48.36 14.81
C PRO A 371 -19.89 47.27 14.12
N SER A 372 -20.48 46.09 13.96
CA SER A 372 -19.86 44.96 13.28
C SER A 372 -20.31 44.81 11.82
N GLY A 373 -20.83 45.89 11.24
CA GLY A 373 -20.99 46.00 9.79
C GLY A 373 -22.22 45.36 9.20
N TYR A 374 -23.04 44.66 9.98
CA TYR A 374 -24.27 44.07 9.47
C TYR A 374 -25.48 44.96 9.73
N GLY A 375 -26.41 44.99 8.78
CA GLY A 375 -27.68 45.71 8.92
C GLY A 375 -28.70 44.96 9.79
N ALA A 376 -29.54 45.70 10.50
CA ALA A 376 -30.54 45.16 11.41
C ALA A 376 -31.82 45.98 11.44
N LEU A 377 -32.89 45.41 12.01
CA LEU A 377 -34.23 45.98 12.05
C LEU A 377 -34.74 46.08 13.49
N SER A 378 -35.45 47.17 13.80
CA SER A 378 -36.28 47.25 15.02
C SER A 378 -37.66 47.84 14.70
N PHE A 379 -38.58 47.74 15.65
CA PHE A 379 -39.78 48.58 15.65
C PHE A 379 -39.41 50.06 15.85
N ILE A 380 -40.33 50.97 15.50
CA ILE A 380 -40.19 52.41 15.76
C ILE A 380 -39.92 52.65 17.25
N LEU A 381 -38.90 53.47 17.52
CA LEU A 381 -38.54 53.95 18.84
C LEU A 381 -38.82 55.45 18.91
N ASP A 382 -39.43 55.90 20.01
CA ASP A 382 -39.83 57.30 20.17
C ASP A 382 -38.60 58.23 20.16
N GLY A 383 -38.71 59.31 19.37
CA GLY A 383 -37.72 60.39 19.32
C GLY A 383 -36.45 60.10 18.52
N VAL A 384 -36.34 58.93 17.88
CA VAL A 384 -35.17 58.52 17.08
C VAL A 384 -35.25 59.08 15.65
N LYS A 385 -34.14 59.60 15.15
CA LYS A 385 -33.97 60.15 13.80
C LYS A 385 -32.83 59.46 13.04
N LYS A 386 -32.83 59.58 11.70
CA LYS A 386 -31.72 59.11 10.85
C LYS A 386 -30.40 59.71 11.32
N GLY A 387 -29.38 58.86 11.47
CA GLY A 387 -28.07 59.20 11.99
C GLY A 387 -27.89 59.05 13.51
N ASP A 388 -28.97 58.89 14.28
CA ASP A 388 -28.87 58.67 15.73
C ASP A 388 -28.24 57.30 16.04
N THR A 389 -27.50 57.21 17.15
CA THR A 389 -26.98 55.93 17.68
C THR A 389 -27.70 55.53 18.95
N LYS A 390 -28.02 54.25 19.11
CA LYS A 390 -28.66 53.73 20.31
C LYS A 390 -28.08 52.38 20.74
N VAL A 391 -28.06 52.11 22.04
CA VAL A 391 -27.61 50.80 22.56
C VAL A 391 -28.71 49.78 22.31
N MET A 392 -28.34 48.73 21.59
CA MET A 392 -29.22 47.67 21.13
C MET A 392 -28.62 46.31 21.50
N SER A 393 -29.45 45.28 21.41
CA SER A 393 -29.06 43.87 21.54
C SER A 393 -29.82 43.06 20.50
N LEU A 394 -29.24 41.96 20.06
CA LEU A 394 -29.90 41.07 19.11
C LEU A 394 -31.13 40.41 19.75
N TYR A 395 -32.27 40.48 19.05
CA TYR A 395 -33.50 39.85 19.47
C TYR A 395 -33.69 38.47 18.83
N ASN A 396 -33.56 38.39 17.50
CA ASN A 396 -33.56 37.13 16.75
C ASN A 396 -33.07 37.32 15.31
N ILE A 397 -32.77 36.19 14.66
CA ILE A 397 -32.48 36.11 13.23
C ILE A 397 -33.57 35.23 12.58
N GLN A 398 -34.26 35.75 11.56
CA GLN A 398 -35.31 35.02 10.84
C GLN A 398 -34.98 34.95 9.34
N LYS A 399 -35.17 33.77 8.74
CA LYS A 399 -35.06 33.58 7.29
C LYS A 399 -36.43 33.31 6.70
N LYS A 400 -36.88 34.12 5.75
CA LYS A 400 -38.19 33.96 5.09
C LYS A 400 -38.09 34.37 3.63
N ASN A 401 -38.61 33.53 2.72
CA ASN A 401 -38.66 33.81 1.28
C ASN A 401 -37.33 34.26 0.66
N ASN A 402 -36.22 33.64 1.06
CA ASN A 402 -34.85 33.98 0.62
C ASN A 402 -34.32 35.35 1.11
N ASP A 403 -35.01 35.98 2.07
CA ASP A 403 -34.57 37.17 2.80
C ASP A 403 -34.18 36.84 4.24
N ILE A 404 -33.24 37.63 4.77
CA ILE A 404 -32.73 37.52 6.13
C ILE A 404 -33.17 38.78 6.89
N TYR A 405 -33.85 38.55 8.01
CA TYR A 405 -34.30 39.57 8.94
C TYR A 405 -33.48 39.43 10.22
N ILE A 406 -32.62 40.40 10.48
CA ILE A 406 -31.82 40.46 11.70
C ILE A 406 -32.51 41.48 12.60
N ASN A 407 -33.25 41.03 13.61
CA ASN A 407 -34.04 41.91 14.46
C ASN A 407 -33.28 42.23 15.74
N ILE A 408 -33.23 43.51 16.11
CA ILE A 408 -32.60 44.04 17.32
C ILE A 408 -33.62 44.79 18.17
N CYS A 409 -33.34 44.93 19.46
CA CYS A 409 -34.19 45.66 20.39
C CYS A 409 -33.36 46.33 21.49
N GLU A 410 -33.97 47.30 22.19
CA GLU A 410 -33.37 47.84 23.41
C GLU A 410 -33.19 46.71 24.45
N PRO A 411 -32.04 46.62 25.13
CA PRO A 411 -31.78 45.57 26.11
C PRO A 411 -32.87 45.49 27.19
N LYS A 412 -33.58 44.37 27.26
CA LYS A 412 -34.77 44.21 28.11
C LYS A 412 -34.51 44.31 29.63
N TYR A 413 -33.29 44.03 30.08
CA TYR A 413 -32.94 43.91 31.50
C TYR A 413 -31.91 44.94 31.99
N GLY A 414 -31.65 45.99 31.19
CA GLY A 414 -30.49 46.89 31.42
C GLY A 414 -29.17 46.24 31.02
N TYR A 415 -28.08 47.03 31.02
CA TYR A 415 -26.73 46.59 30.66
C TYR A 415 -25.70 47.29 31.55
N ASP A 416 -24.67 46.57 31.98
CA ASP A 416 -23.60 47.11 32.86
C ASP A 416 -22.44 47.73 32.07
N HIS A 417 -22.24 47.30 30.83
CA HIS A 417 -21.24 47.81 29.89
C HIS A 417 -21.77 47.64 28.45
N ILE A 418 -21.14 48.33 27.50
CA ILE A 418 -21.41 48.19 26.07
C ILE A 418 -20.26 47.37 25.48
N ASP A 419 -20.57 46.22 24.91
CA ASP A 419 -19.57 45.29 24.38
C ASP A 419 -18.91 45.81 23.10
N LYS A 420 -19.69 46.50 22.26
CA LYS A 420 -19.20 47.09 21.01
C LYS A 420 -19.65 48.53 20.86
N GLU A 421 -18.68 49.44 20.88
CA GLU A 421 -18.88 50.86 20.64
C GLU A 421 -18.94 51.16 19.13
N TRP A 422 -19.53 52.30 18.76
CA TRP A 422 -19.62 52.71 17.36
C TRP A 422 -18.34 53.40 16.90
N ASP A 423 -17.75 52.91 15.82
CA ASP A 423 -16.61 53.54 15.12
C ASP A 423 -16.91 53.54 13.62
N ASP A 424 -17.02 54.74 13.02
CA ASP A 424 -17.34 54.90 11.60
C ASP A 424 -16.25 54.27 10.70
N ASN A 425 -15.00 54.12 11.15
CA ASN A 425 -13.91 53.56 10.32
C ASN A 425 -13.79 52.03 10.41
N ALA A 426 -14.44 51.39 11.39
CA ALA A 426 -14.29 49.96 11.65
C ALA A 426 -15.52 49.14 11.22
N VAL A 427 -16.57 49.80 10.72
CA VAL A 427 -17.88 49.18 10.44
C VAL A 427 -17.75 47.95 9.54
N LEU A 428 -17.01 48.03 8.43
CA LEU A 428 -16.84 46.92 7.49
C LEU A 428 -15.51 46.17 7.62
N GLU A 429 -14.71 46.44 8.65
CA GLU A 429 -13.36 45.86 8.83
C GLU A 429 -13.39 44.33 8.83
N GLU A 430 -14.42 43.70 9.42
CA GLU A 430 -14.57 42.25 9.42
C GLU A 430 -15.17 41.66 8.12
N TYR A 431 -15.67 42.52 7.21
CA TYR A 431 -16.24 42.10 5.91
C TYR A 431 -15.20 42.16 4.79
N VAL A 432 -14.41 43.23 4.76
CA VAL A 432 -13.33 43.42 3.79
C VAL A 432 -12.10 42.61 4.22
N ILE A 433 -11.24 42.29 3.25
CA ILE A 433 -9.94 41.68 3.52
C ILE A 433 -8.84 42.68 3.16
N GLU A 434 -7.74 42.68 3.91
CA GLU A 434 -6.61 43.54 3.58
C GLU A 434 -5.97 43.11 2.25
N VAL A 435 -5.37 44.07 1.53
CA VAL A 435 -4.61 43.82 0.30
C VAL A 435 -3.55 42.73 0.50
N HIS A 436 -2.92 42.66 1.68
CA HIS A 436 -1.97 41.61 2.02
C HIS A 436 -2.62 40.22 2.07
N ASP A 437 -3.75 40.08 2.77
CA ASP A 437 -4.49 38.83 2.93
C ASP A 437 -5.15 38.40 1.62
N ALA A 438 -5.62 39.35 0.82
CA ALA A 438 -6.11 39.11 -0.54
C ALA A 438 -4.97 38.62 -1.45
N LEU A 439 -3.76 39.19 -1.33
CA LEU A 439 -2.57 38.67 -2.01
C LEU A 439 -2.17 37.30 -1.48
N GLU A 440 -2.37 36.96 -0.21
CA GLU A 440 -2.17 35.61 0.32
C GLU A 440 -3.23 34.61 -0.18
N ALA A 441 -4.49 35.01 -0.26
CA ALA A 441 -5.58 34.22 -0.86
C ALA A 441 -5.42 34.03 -2.39
N LEU A 442 -4.71 34.95 -3.06
CA LEU A 442 -4.26 34.77 -4.45
C LEU A 442 -2.97 33.96 -4.54
N LYS A 443 -2.06 34.07 -3.56
CA LYS A 443 -0.92 33.16 -3.43
C LYS A 443 -1.38 31.73 -3.17
N SER A 444 -2.54 31.50 -2.54
CA SER A 444 -3.13 30.17 -2.41
C SER A 444 -3.77 29.65 -3.71
N LYS A 445 -4.15 30.53 -4.65
CA LYS A 445 -4.37 30.16 -6.08
C LYS A 445 -3.05 29.93 -6.84
N LYS A 446 -1.96 30.56 -6.43
CA LYS A 446 -0.58 30.21 -6.85
C LYS A 446 -0.10 28.91 -6.19
N ASP A 447 -0.67 28.51 -5.05
CA ASP A 447 -0.53 27.18 -4.48
C ASP A 447 -1.23 26.13 -5.33
N ASP A 448 -2.13 26.44 -6.26
CA ASP A 448 -2.52 25.44 -7.27
C ASP A 448 -1.40 25.18 -8.27
N ASN A 449 -0.52 26.15 -8.56
CA ASN A 449 0.72 25.90 -9.32
C ASN A 449 1.82 25.23 -8.46
N ALA A 450 1.90 25.54 -7.16
CA ALA A 450 2.80 24.84 -6.24
C ALA A 450 2.30 23.42 -5.91
N ASN A 451 0.99 23.21 -5.85
CA ASN A 451 0.31 21.92 -5.70
C ASN A 451 0.39 21.14 -7.02
N ASP A 452 0.23 21.77 -8.19
CA ASP A 452 0.48 21.15 -9.50
C ASP A 452 1.95 20.75 -9.66
N GLU A 453 2.93 21.59 -9.31
CA GLU A 453 4.34 21.17 -9.34
C GLU A 453 4.68 20.14 -8.27
N LYS A 454 4.04 20.18 -7.10
CA LYS A 454 4.15 19.14 -6.07
C LYS A 454 3.54 17.82 -6.53
N GLN A 455 2.41 17.85 -7.24
CA GLN A 455 1.77 16.70 -7.86
C GLN A 455 2.60 16.16 -9.03
N LYS A 456 3.14 17.03 -9.89
CA LYS A 456 4.10 16.64 -10.95
C LYS A 456 5.37 16.04 -10.37
N ASN A 457 5.89 16.56 -9.27
CA ASN A 457 7.05 15.99 -8.58
C ASN A 457 6.75 14.59 -8.02
N ILE A 458 5.53 14.33 -7.54
CA ILE A 458 5.07 12.99 -7.18
C ILE A 458 5.08 12.07 -8.41
N ILE A 459 4.54 12.54 -9.55
CA ILE A 459 4.55 11.75 -10.81
C ILE A 459 5.97 11.52 -11.34
N ARG A 460 6.87 12.50 -11.27
CA ARG A 460 8.30 12.37 -11.64
C ARG A 460 9.00 11.34 -10.75
N THR A 461 8.73 11.37 -9.45
CA THR A 461 9.28 10.41 -8.49
C THR A 461 8.78 9.00 -8.81
N LEU A 462 7.49 8.84 -9.07
CA LEU A 462 6.88 7.59 -9.54
C LEU A 462 7.54 7.07 -10.83
N ALA A 463 7.76 7.96 -11.81
CA ALA A 463 8.45 7.62 -13.05
C ALA A 463 9.89 7.16 -12.80
N SER A 464 10.61 7.81 -11.89
CA SER A 464 11.98 7.41 -11.50
C SER A 464 12.01 6.05 -10.80
N ILE A 465 11.08 5.79 -9.88
CA ILE A 465 10.96 4.51 -9.17
C ILE A 465 10.70 3.37 -10.16
N LEU A 466 9.76 3.55 -11.10
CA LEU A 466 9.48 2.52 -12.12
C LEU A 466 10.66 2.30 -13.06
N ARG A 467 11.41 3.35 -13.41
CA ARG A 467 12.63 3.21 -14.21
C ARG A 467 13.72 2.41 -13.49
N GLY A 468 13.83 2.57 -12.18
CA GLY A 468 14.81 1.87 -11.33
C GLY A 468 14.34 0.52 -10.78
N ASN A 469 13.14 0.05 -11.15
CA ASN A 469 12.55 -1.16 -10.58
C ASN A 469 13.33 -2.42 -11.04
N VAL A 470 13.70 -3.26 -10.07
CA VAL A 470 14.27 -4.59 -10.32
C VAL A 470 13.12 -5.59 -10.48
N ALA A 471 12.44 -5.54 -11.61
CA ALA A 471 11.40 -6.51 -11.94
C ALA A 471 11.98 -7.92 -12.06
N SER A 472 11.23 -8.95 -11.64
CA SER A 472 11.69 -10.34 -11.62
C SER A 472 11.87 -10.96 -13.01
N GLY A 473 11.25 -10.39 -14.04
CA GLY A 473 11.35 -10.84 -15.43
C GLY A 473 11.65 -9.68 -16.38
N SER A 474 12.34 -9.96 -17.49
CA SER A 474 12.80 -8.93 -18.42
C SER A 474 11.66 -8.21 -19.13
N LEU A 475 10.54 -8.89 -19.35
CA LEU A 475 9.34 -8.29 -19.96
C LEU A 475 8.60 -7.34 -19.00
N ASP A 476 8.58 -7.66 -17.71
CA ASP A 476 8.02 -6.76 -16.70
C ASP A 476 8.95 -5.56 -16.46
N ALA A 477 10.27 -5.76 -16.56
CA ALA A 477 11.24 -4.66 -16.58
C ALA A 477 10.98 -3.73 -17.79
N TYR A 478 10.71 -4.30 -18.96
CA TYR A 478 10.32 -3.54 -20.15
C TYR A 478 9.02 -2.75 -19.95
N LYS A 479 7.97 -3.37 -19.39
CA LYS A 479 6.71 -2.68 -19.03
C LYS A 479 6.93 -1.54 -18.03
N CYS A 480 7.83 -1.71 -17.05
CA CYS A 480 8.17 -0.66 -16.09
C CYS A 480 8.82 0.57 -16.77
N LEU A 481 9.71 0.36 -17.74
CA LEU A 481 10.31 1.44 -18.54
C LEU A 481 9.27 2.15 -19.42
N LEU A 482 8.31 1.42 -19.99
CA LEU A 482 7.20 2.02 -20.73
C LEU A 482 6.30 2.85 -19.81
N CYS A 483 5.88 2.32 -18.66
CA CYS A 483 5.08 3.07 -17.69
C CYS A 483 5.80 4.32 -17.15
N SER A 484 7.10 4.23 -16.89
CA SER A 484 7.93 5.40 -16.53
C SER A 484 7.90 6.48 -17.62
N SER A 485 7.97 6.06 -18.89
CA SER A 485 7.88 6.97 -20.04
C SER A 485 6.48 7.61 -20.13
N PHE A 486 5.41 6.84 -19.92
CA PHE A 486 4.03 7.34 -19.93
C PHE A 486 3.77 8.38 -18.83
N LEU A 487 4.31 8.16 -17.62
CA LEU A 487 4.19 9.11 -16.51
C LEU A 487 4.94 10.40 -16.78
N SER A 488 6.14 10.32 -17.35
CA SER A 488 6.91 11.49 -17.76
C SER A 488 6.12 12.33 -18.77
N LEU A 489 5.47 11.67 -19.74
CA LEU A 489 4.62 12.34 -20.72
C LEU A 489 3.35 12.95 -20.11
N CYS A 490 2.74 12.32 -19.09
CA CYS A 490 1.59 12.89 -18.38
C CYS A 490 1.91 14.28 -17.79
N VAL A 491 3.13 14.48 -17.31
CA VAL A 491 3.61 15.77 -16.77
C VAL A 491 4.34 16.65 -17.79
N ARG A 492 4.34 16.27 -19.08
CA ARG A 492 5.00 16.97 -20.20
C ARG A 492 6.53 16.96 -20.19
N ASP A 493 7.13 16.05 -19.44
CA ASP A 493 8.58 15.81 -19.48
C ASP A 493 8.94 14.94 -20.70
N THR A 494 10.18 15.05 -21.19
CA THR A 494 10.64 14.26 -22.34
C THR A 494 11.41 13.01 -21.90
N PRO A 495 10.86 11.78 -22.04
CA PRO A 495 11.48 10.56 -21.50
C PRO A 495 12.60 9.98 -22.38
N LYS A 496 13.52 10.80 -22.93
CA LYS A 496 14.53 10.34 -23.91
C LYS A 496 15.38 9.17 -23.39
N LEU A 497 15.86 9.27 -22.15
CA LEU A 497 16.71 8.24 -21.54
C LEU A 497 15.94 6.95 -21.26
N THR A 498 14.70 7.06 -20.77
CA THR A 498 13.86 5.89 -20.47
C THR A 498 13.44 5.17 -21.75
N LEU A 499 13.09 5.92 -22.82
CA LEU A 499 12.78 5.34 -24.13
C LEU A 499 14.00 4.66 -24.77
N ARG A 500 15.20 5.23 -24.60
CA ARG A 500 16.45 4.61 -25.02
C ARG A 500 16.69 3.29 -24.28
N ASP A 501 16.56 3.29 -22.95
CA ASP A 501 16.74 2.09 -22.12
C ASP A 501 15.68 1.02 -22.48
N ALA A 502 14.44 1.42 -22.77
CA ALA A 502 13.36 0.53 -23.22
C ALA A 502 13.65 -0.08 -24.60
N ALA A 503 14.10 0.73 -25.56
CA ALA A 503 14.46 0.27 -26.91
C ALA A 503 15.63 -0.72 -26.88
N TYR A 504 16.63 -0.48 -26.04
CA TYR A 504 17.75 -1.40 -25.83
C TYR A 504 17.29 -2.75 -25.27
N LEU A 505 16.49 -2.73 -24.20
CA LEU A 505 15.98 -3.95 -23.57
C LEU A 505 15.08 -4.75 -24.53
N LYS A 506 14.25 -4.06 -25.32
CA LYS A 506 13.42 -4.69 -26.36
C LYS A 506 14.26 -5.46 -27.38
N CYS A 507 15.36 -4.88 -27.87
CA CYS A 507 16.27 -5.57 -28.79
C CYS A 507 16.92 -6.80 -28.12
N CYS A 508 17.28 -6.72 -26.84
CA CYS A 508 17.81 -7.86 -26.10
C CYS A 508 16.77 -8.99 -25.95
N ILE A 509 15.50 -8.64 -25.72
CA ILE A 509 14.40 -9.62 -25.66
C ILE A 509 14.18 -10.28 -27.03
N GLU A 510 14.20 -9.51 -28.13
CA GLU A 510 14.12 -10.06 -29.49
C GLU A 510 15.26 -11.05 -29.78
N TYR A 511 16.49 -10.69 -29.39
CA TYR A 511 17.65 -11.57 -29.52
C TYR A 511 17.47 -12.88 -28.74
N ALA A 512 16.96 -12.82 -27.51
CA ALA A 512 16.70 -14.01 -26.71
C ALA A 512 15.64 -14.93 -27.35
N GLN A 513 14.63 -14.34 -28.00
CA GLN A 513 13.51 -15.06 -28.60
C GLN A 513 13.81 -15.60 -29.99
N THR A 514 14.68 -14.95 -30.77
CA THR A 514 14.84 -15.22 -32.20
C THR A 514 16.28 -15.48 -32.64
N GLY A 515 17.28 -15.14 -31.82
CA GLY A 515 18.68 -15.18 -32.20
C GLY A 515 19.16 -13.98 -33.02
N ASP A 516 18.27 -13.06 -33.38
CA ASP A 516 18.56 -11.84 -34.13
C ASP A 516 17.90 -10.62 -33.46
N ILE A 517 18.34 -9.41 -33.82
CA ILE A 517 17.71 -8.16 -33.38
C ILE A 517 16.96 -7.50 -34.54
N GLY A 518 15.76 -7.01 -34.26
CA GLY A 518 14.93 -6.33 -35.25
C GLY A 518 15.46 -4.95 -35.66
N HIS A 519 14.62 -4.18 -36.34
CA HIS A 519 14.96 -2.82 -36.74
C HIS A 519 15.12 -1.91 -35.49
N VAL A 520 16.35 -1.50 -35.20
CA VAL A 520 16.64 -0.48 -34.18
C VAL A 520 16.03 0.86 -34.63
N GLY A 521 15.03 1.37 -33.91
CA GLY A 521 14.27 2.57 -34.30
C GLY A 521 15.16 3.76 -34.65
N SER A 522 14.88 4.41 -35.79
CA SER A 522 15.62 5.59 -36.26
C SER A 522 15.33 6.80 -35.37
N GLY A 523 16.37 7.44 -34.81
CA GLY A 523 16.26 8.71 -34.08
C GLY A 523 16.56 8.68 -32.57
N LEU A 524 16.93 7.52 -32.01
CA LEU A 524 17.38 7.40 -30.61
C LEU A 524 18.91 7.28 -30.53
N ASP A 525 19.56 8.18 -29.78
CA ASP A 525 21.00 8.13 -29.52
C ASP A 525 21.30 7.13 -28.38
N PHE A 526 21.68 5.91 -28.75
CA PHE A 526 22.16 4.90 -27.80
C PHE A 526 23.47 5.36 -27.13
N SER A 527 23.71 4.89 -25.90
CA SER A 527 25.05 5.05 -25.32
C SER A 527 26.09 4.35 -26.21
N LYS A 528 27.35 4.79 -26.17
CA LYS A 528 28.44 4.16 -26.92
C LYS A 528 28.52 2.65 -26.69
N GLU A 529 28.23 2.22 -25.47
CA GLU A 529 28.24 0.82 -25.04
C GLU A 529 27.03 0.05 -25.58
N GLN A 530 25.81 0.57 -25.38
CA GLN A 530 24.57 -0.03 -25.91
C GLN A 530 24.64 -0.18 -27.43
N GLY A 531 25.08 0.87 -28.14
CA GLY A 531 25.23 0.84 -29.59
C GLY A 531 26.22 -0.23 -30.05
N LYS A 532 27.33 -0.43 -29.33
CA LYS A 532 28.32 -1.48 -29.63
C LYS A 532 27.76 -2.87 -29.38
N ILE A 533 27.07 -3.10 -28.25
CA ILE A 533 26.45 -4.39 -27.93
C ILE A 533 25.41 -4.75 -29.00
N LEU A 534 24.49 -3.83 -29.34
CA LEU A 534 23.50 -4.04 -30.39
C LEU A 534 24.14 -4.33 -31.75
N SER A 535 25.22 -3.61 -32.09
CA SER A 535 25.98 -3.87 -33.32
C SER A 535 26.58 -5.28 -33.34
N CYS A 536 27.02 -5.79 -32.20
CA CYS A 536 27.54 -7.15 -32.08
C CYS A 536 26.45 -8.20 -32.17
N LEU A 537 25.32 -8.01 -31.46
CA LEU A 537 24.19 -8.94 -31.51
C LEU A 537 23.63 -9.07 -32.93
N LYS A 538 23.59 -7.98 -33.71
CA LYS A 538 23.20 -7.99 -35.13
C LYS A 538 24.14 -8.78 -36.05
N LEU A 539 25.36 -9.03 -35.60
CA LEU A 539 26.35 -9.84 -36.31
C LEU A 539 26.34 -11.30 -35.85
N SER A 540 25.56 -11.63 -34.82
CA SER A 540 25.31 -13.00 -34.39
C SER A 540 24.56 -13.77 -35.51
N GLY A 541 24.88 -15.04 -35.71
CA GLY A 541 24.31 -15.83 -36.82
C GLY A 541 24.86 -15.48 -38.22
N HIS A 542 25.82 -14.56 -38.33
CA HIS A 542 26.44 -14.13 -39.59
C HIS A 542 27.96 -14.45 -39.63
N PRO A 543 28.36 -15.74 -39.68
CA PRO A 543 29.77 -16.17 -39.61
C PRO A 543 30.65 -15.59 -40.73
N GLU A 544 30.05 -15.16 -41.83
CA GLU A 544 30.73 -14.47 -42.94
C GLU A 544 31.25 -13.07 -42.57
N LYS A 545 30.70 -12.43 -41.52
CA LYS A 545 31.06 -11.07 -41.09
C LYS A 545 32.01 -11.02 -39.90
N ILE A 546 32.66 -12.13 -39.55
CA ILE A 546 33.55 -12.28 -38.37
C ILE A 546 34.64 -11.18 -38.23
N HIS A 547 35.16 -10.67 -39.35
CA HIS A 547 36.18 -9.60 -39.34
C HIS A 547 35.63 -8.28 -38.80
N SER A 548 34.34 -8.02 -38.97
CA SER A 548 33.66 -6.85 -38.42
C SER A 548 33.55 -6.94 -36.90
N LEU A 549 33.28 -8.14 -36.35
CA LEU A 549 33.27 -8.37 -34.91
C LEU A 549 34.67 -8.14 -34.30
N ALA A 550 35.74 -8.61 -34.96
CA ALA A 550 37.12 -8.40 -34.52
C ALA A 550 37.54 -6.91 -34.46
N SER A 551 36.96 -6.07 -35.33
CA SER A 551 37.18 -4.63 -35.27
C SER A 551 36.53 -3.98 -34.04
N ILE A 552 35.36 -4.47 -33.61
CA ILE A 552 34.63 -3.95 -32.45
C ILE A 552 35.36 -4.30 -31.13
N ILE A 553 36.01 -5.48 -31.05
CA ILE A 553 36.86 -5.86 -29.89
C ILE A 553 38.04 -4.92 -29.72
N ASN A 554 38.68 -4.55 -30.83
CA ASN A 554 39.92 -3.77 -30.81
C ASN A 554 39.71 -2.27 -30.55
N GLU A 555 38.45 -1.82 -30.45
CA GLU A 555 38.12 -0.44 -30.11
C GLU A 555 37.99 -0.25 -28.59
N ASN A 556 38.91 0.53 -28.01
CA ASN A 556 38.86 0.95 -26.61
C ASN A 556 37.49 1.56 -26.23
N GLY A 557 36.89 1.11 -25.13
CA GLY A 557 35.70 1.74 -24.53
C GLY A 557 34.48 0.85 -24.25
N LEU A 558 34.62 -0.48 -24.25
CA LEU A 558 33.62 -1.39 -23.65
C LEU A 558 33.96 -1.66 -22.18
N ASP A 559 32.93 -1.76 -21.35
CA ASP A 559 33.05 -2.21 -19.97
C ASP A 559 33.23 -3.74 -19.90
N ASP A 560 33.35 -4.30 -18.69
CA ASP A 560 33.59 -5.74 -18.51
C ASP A 560 32.45 -6.59 -19.10
N LEU A 561 31.20 -6.12 -18.96
CA LEU A 561 30.02 -6.79 -19.51
C LEU A 561 30.03 -6.81 -21.04
N GLY A 562 30.25 -5.66 -21.66
CA GLY A 562 30.36 -5.53 -23.11
C GLY A 562 31.44 -6.42 -23.70
N ASN A 563 32.61 -6.49 -23.06
CA ASN A 563 33.70 -7.36 -23.49
C ASN A 563 33.33 -8.86 -23.42
N GLN A 564 32.60 -9.28 -22.38
CA GLN A 564 32.13 -10.65 -22.24
C GLN A 564 31.08 -11.03 -23.31
N VAL A 565 30.10 -10.15 -23.56
CA VAL A 565 29.07 -10.37 -24.60
C VAL A 565 29.71 -10.48 -25.98
N VAL A 566 30.61 -9.55 -26.33
CA VAL A 566 31.32 -9.56 -27.62
C VAL A 566 32.13 -10.85 -27.78
N SER A 567 32.87 -11.26 -26.75
CA SER A 567 33.67 -12.49 -26.77
C SER A 567 32.83 -13.74 -26.99
N LEU A 568 31.63 -13.81 -26.40
CA LEU A 568 30.71 -14.94 -26.57
C LEU A 568 30.07 -14.95 -27.96
N VAL A 569 29.67 -13.80 -28.50
CA VAL A 569 29.13 -13.70 -29.88
C VAL A 569 30.19 -14.10 -30.92
N LEU A 570 31.47 -13.76 -30.67
CA LEU A 570 32.57 -14.23 -31.50
C LEU A 570 32.79 -15.72 -31.39
N ALA A 571 32.77 -16.27 -30.18
CA ALA A 571 32.90 -17.71 -29.97
C ALA A 571 31.78 -18.47 -30.69
N ASP A 572 30.56 -17.94 -30.64
CA ASP A 572 29.38 -18.45 -31.35
C ASP A 572 29.58 -18.41 -32.87
N SER A 573 29.98 -17.25 -33.40
CA SER A 573 30.25 -17.08 -34.83
C SER A 573 31.40 -17.97 -35.35
N ILE A 574 32.43 -18.20 -34.53
CA ILE A 574 33.54 -19.11 -34.85
C ILE A 574 33.03 -20.54 -34.86
N SER A 575 32.25 -20.94 -33.87
CA SER A 575 31.69 -22.29 -33.78
C SER A 575 30.80 -22.61 -34.99
N GLN A 576 29.93 -21.67 -35.38
CA GLN A 576 29.10 -21.80 -36.59
C GLN A 576 29.92 -21.89 -37.88
N LYS A 577 31.03 -21.13 -37.98
CA LYS A 577 31.92 -21.15 -39.16
C LYS A 577 32.75 -22.43 -39.28
N PHE A 578 33.10 -23.06 -38.15
CA PHE A 578 33.93 -24.26 -38.08
C PHE A 578 33.18 -25.44 -37.45
N SER A 579 31.90 -25.61 -37.80
CA SER A 579 30.99 -26.59 -37.21
C SER A 579 31.46 -28.05 -37.34
N ASP A 580 32.28 -28.34 -38.34
CA ASP A 580 32.86 -29.68 -38.58
C ASP A 580 34.02 -30.02 -37.61
N GLU A 581 34.66 -29.01 -37.01
CA GLU A 581 35.81 -29.16 -36.12
C GLU A 581 35.48 -28.86 -34.64
N ILE A 582 34.47 -28.01 -34.39
CA ILE A 582 34.06 -27.57 -33.05
C ILE A 582 32.59 -27.98 -32.80
N LYS A 583 32.37 -28.95 -31.91
CA LYS A 583 31.01 -29.35 -31.47
C LYS A 583 30.61 -28.60 -30.21
N THR A 584 30.03 -27.41 -30.34
CA THR A 584 29.22 -26.80 -29.27
C THR A 584 27.75 -26.85 -29.66
N THR A 585 26.84 -27.06 -28.70
CA THR A 585 25.43 -26.81 -28.94
C THR A 585 25.23 -25.30 -29.02
N ASP A 586 24.94 -24.79 -30.21
CA ASP A 586 24.65 -23.39 -30.57
C ASP A 586 23.76 -22.67 -29.52
N SER A 587 22.78 -23.40 -28.97
CA SER A 587 21.87 -22.92 -27.92
C SER A 587 22.54 -22.58 -26.57
N SER A 588 23.70 -23.16 -26.24
CA SER A 588 24.38 -22.95 -24.94
C SER A 588 25.09 -21.60 -24.85
N LEU A 589 25.69 -21.13 -25.96
CA LEU A 589 26.38 -19.84 -26.03
C LEU A 589 25.37 -18.69 -26.06
N ARG A 590 24.32 -18.80 -26.88
CA ARG A 590 23.22 -17.83 -26.90
C ARG A 590 22.55 -17.71 -25.54
N ARG A 591 22.30 -18.82 -24.83
CA ARG A 591 21.75 -18.77 -23.47
C ARG A 591 22.66 -18.00 -22.51
N LYS A 592 23.97 -18.19 -22.60
CA LYS A 592 24.95 -17.47 -21.77
C LYS A 592 24.95 -15.97 -22.06
N ILE A 593 24.81 -15.58 -23.33
CA ILE A 593 24.65 -14.19 -23.74
C ILE A 593 23.35 -13.62 -23.13
N CYS A 594 22.24 -14.35 -23.19
CA CYS A 594 20.98 -13.92 -22.58
C CYS A 594 21.05 -13.78 -21.05
N GLU A 595 21.80 -14.64 -20.36
CA GLU A 595 22.07 -14.52 -18.92
C GLU A 595 22.82 -13.22 -18.58
N LEU A 596 23.85 -12.86 -19.35
CA LEU A 596 24.60 -11.62 -19.17
C LEU A 596 23.75 -10.37 -19.45
N LEU A 597 22.88 -10.44 -20.46
CA LEU A 597 21.97 -9.35 -20.83
C LEU A 597 20.74 -9.25 -19.91
N GLY A 598 20.55 -10.17 -18.96
CA GLY A 598 19.40 -10.17 -18.06
C GLY A 598 18.07 -10.52 -18.71
N VAL A 599 18.09 -11.26 -19.84
CA VAL A 599 16.91 -11.65 -20.65
C VAL A 599 16.79 -13.18 -20.83
N ALA A 600 17.46 -13.95 -19.96
CA ALA A 600 17.46 -15.41 -20.02
C ALA A 600 16.06 -16.03 -19.87
N ASP A 601 15.15 -15.36 -19.16
CA ASP A 601 13.74 -15.76 -19.02
C ASP A 601 12.96 -15.73 -20.34
N GLN A 602 13.45 -15.01 -21.35
CA GLN A 602 12.85 -14.91 -22.69
C GLN A 602 13.53 -15.82 -23.72
N PHE A 603 14.53 -16.61 -23.30
CA PHE A 603 15.29 -17.48 -24.19
C PHE A 603 14.40 -18.56 -24.80
N ARG A 604 14.41 -18.68 -26.13
CA ARG A 604 13.71 -19.72 -26.88
C ARG A 604 14.75 -20.58 -27.61
N GLU A 605 14.76 -21.90 -27.40
CA GLU A 605 15.53 -22.81 -28.26
C GLU A 605 14.90 -22.86 -29.66
N GLU A 606 15.76 -22.95 -30.69
CA GLU A 606 15.37 -23.20 -32.08
C GLU A 606 14.83 -24.61 -32.24
N GLU A 607 13.64 -24.84 -31.68
CA GLU A 607 12.72 -25.86 -32.16
C GLU A 607 11.52 -25.12 -32.75
N GLN A 608 11.08 -25.57 -33.93
CA GLN A 608 9.84 -25.12 -34.58
C GLN A 608 8.67 -25.28 -33.61
N ALA A 609 8.41 -24.27 -32.79
CA ALA A 609 7.29 -24.26 -31.88
C ALA A 609 6.06 -23.76 -32.62
N VAL A 610 5.14 -24.67 -32.89
CA VAL A 610 3.74 -24.33 -33.17
C VAL A 610 3.21 -23.68 -31.89
N TYR A 611 3.18 -22.34 -31.88
CA TYR A 611 2.57 -21.56 -30.82
C TYR A 611 1.07 -21.84 -30.80
N GLY A 612 0.53 -22.23 -29.64
CA GLY A 612 -0.91 -22.19 -29.41
C GLY A 612 -1.32 -20.98 -28.58
N LYS A 613 -2.64 -20.78 -28.49
CA LYS A 613 -3.28 -19.58 -27.95
C LYS A 613 -2.78 -19.12 -26.57
N TYR A 614 -2.43 -20.05 -25.68
CA TYR A 614 -2.12 -19.76 -24.27
C TYR A 614 -0.63 -19.84 -23.89
N GLY A 615 0.26 -19.90 -24.88
CA GLY A 615 1.72 -19.77 -24.65
C GLY A 615 2.54 -20.95 -25.17
N LYS A 616 3.87 -20.83 -25.07
CA LYS A 616 4.85 -21.78 -25.61
C LYS A 616 5.15 -22.89 -24.59
N GLY A 617 4.43 -24.00 -24.67
CA GLY A 617 4.73 -25.23 -23.92
C GLY A 617 4.71 -25.09 -22.39
N GLU A 618 4.81 -26.20 -21.67
CA GLU A 618 4.92 -26.20 -20.21
C GLU A 618 6.31 -25.70 -19.76
N GLY A 619 6.35 -24.88 -18.72
CA GLY A 619 7.58 -24.25 -18.21
C GLY A 619 7.58 -24.07 -16.69
N SER A 620 8.51 -23.25 -16.19
CA SER A 620 8.68 -22.99 -14.76
C SER A 620 7.54 -22.19 -14.13
N CYS A 621 6.76 -21.45 -14.95
CA CYS A 621 5.64 -20.63 -14.50
C CYS A 621 4.35 -20.86 -15.32
N LEU A 622 4.33 -21.88 -16.18
CA LEU A 622 3.19 -22.19 -17.06
C LEU A 622 2.95 -23.71 -17.09
N GLU A 623 1.72 -24.13 -16.85
CA GLU A 623 1.28 -25.52 -16.91
C GLU A 623 0.03 -25.66 -17.77
N PHE A 624 -0.04 -26.71 -18.58
CA PHE A 624 -1.19 -27.03 -19.40
C PHE A 624 -1.85 -28.31 -18.89
N LYS A 625 -3.19 -28.27 -18.80
CA LYS A 625 -3.99 -29.45 -18.48
C LYS A 625 -5.19 -29.51 -19.40
N SER A 626 -5.29 -30.60 -20.13
CA SER A 626 -6.45 -30.86 -20.98
C SER A 626 -7.75 -30.98 -20.19
N SER A 627 -7.74 -31.63 -19.03
CA SER A 627 -8.93 -32.01 -18.28
C SER A 627 -8.69 -32.00 -16.76
N TYR A 628 -9.76 -31.74 -16.01
CA TYR A 628 -9.83 -31.83 -14.55
C TYR A 628 -10.38 -33.17 -14.07
N VAL A 629 -11.19 -33.84 -14.90
CA VAL A 629 -11.90 -35.07 -14.55
C VAL A 629 -11.19 -36.30 -15.11
N PHE A 630 -10.76 -36.26 -16.37
CA PHE A 630 -10.27 -37.43 -17.09
C PHE A 630 -8.75 -37.53 -17.02
N ARG A 631 -8.29 -38.76 -16.78
CA ARG A 631 -6.87 -39.09 -16.75
C ARG A 631 -6.22 -38.97 -18.12
N ASN A 632 -5.01 -38.41 -18.16
CA ASN A 632 -4.22 -38.27 -19.39
C ASN A 632 -3.15 -39.36 -19.57
N ASP A 633 -2.91 -40.18 -18.55
CA ASP A 633 -1.83 -41.19 -18.52
C ASP A 633 -2.23 -42.56 -19.10
N ILE A 634 -3.53 -42.82 -19.27
CA ILE A 634 -4.04 -44.10 -19.80
C ILE A 634 -4.34 -43.96 -21.29
N LYS A 635 -3.49 -44.57 -22.13
CA LYS A 635 -3.73 -44.62 -23.57
C LYS A 635 -4.96 -45.49 -23.86
N ASN A 636 -5.95 -44.92 -24.55
CA ASN A 636 -7.17 -45.55 -25.08
C ASN A 636 -8.35 -45.76 -24.13
N GLU A 637 -8.32 -45.26 -22.88
CA GLU A 637 -9.49 -45.29 -21.98
C GLU A 637 -9.72 -43.94 -21.29
N LYS A 638 -10.93 -43.38 -21.43
CA LYS A 638 -11.34 -42.15 -20.73
C LYS A 638 -11.78 -42.51 -19.31
N VAL A 639 -10.82 -42.66 -18.40
CA VAL A 639 -11.08 -42.94 -16.99
C VAL A 639 -11.28 -41.62 -16.24
N ALA A 640 -12.48 -41.42 -15.69
CA ALA A 640 -12.79 -40.26 -14.83
C ALA A 640 -12.25 -40.51 -13.41
N ASP A 641 -11.42 -39.59 -12.92
CA ASP A 641 -10.76 -39.65 -11.62
C ASP A 641 -10.40 -38.23 -11.13
N ILE A 642 -11.34 -37.60 -10.43
CA ILE A 642 -11.19 -36.22 -9.92
C ILE A 642 -10.09 -36.13 -8.85
N ASP A 643 -9.89 -37.19 -8.07
CA ASP A 643 -8.88 -37.16 -7.00
C ASP A 643 -7.46 -37.28 -7.57
N TYR A 644 -7.26 -38.07 -8.63
CA TYR A 644 -5.98 -38.12 -9.33
C TYR A 644 -5.77 -36.92 -10.25
N GLN A 645 -6.70 -36.65 -11.17
CA GLN A 645 -6.52 -35.61 -12.18
C GLN A 645 -6.70 -34.22 -11.57
N GLY A 646 -7.85 -33.97 -10.93
CA GLY A 646 -8.16 -32.66 -10.37
C GLY A 646 -7.25 -32.29 -9.20
N ARG A 647 -7.31 -33.06 -8.11
CA ARG A 647 -6.44 -32.80 -6.95
C ARG A 647 -4.97 -33.12 -7.26
N GLY A 648 -4.69 -34.30 -7.80
CA GLY A 648 -3.32 -34.82 -7.95
C GLY A 648 -2.52 -34.34 -9.16
N GLN A 649 -3.11 -33.61 -10.11
CA GLN A 649 -2.36 -32.98 -11.22
C GLN A 649 -2.58 -31.47 -11.24
N VAL A 650 -3.84 -31.01 -11.25
CA VAL A 650 -4.15 -29.58 -11.36
C VAL A 650 -3.78 -28.84 -10.07
N PHE A 651 -4.29 -29.26 -8.91
CA PHE A 651 -3.95 -28.60 -7.65
C PHE A 651 -2.57 -28.97 -7.11
N GLU A 652 -1.98 -30.08 -7.55
CA GLU A 652 -0.56 -30.36 -7.34
C GLU A 652 0.32 -29.31 -8.00
N ALA A 653 0.07 -28.98 -9.28
CA ALA A 653 0.78 -27.90 -9.97
C ALA A 653 0.58 -26.56 -9.26
N ALA A 654 -0.64 -26.26 -8.80
CA ALA A 654 -0.89 -25.04 -8.03
C ALA A 654 -0.08 -25.00 -6.73
N CYS A 655 0.02 -26.12 -6.01
CA CYS A 655 0.86 -26.23 -4.81
C CYS A 655 2.35 -26.03 -5.14
N GLY A 656 2.82 -26.58 -6.26
CA GLY A 656 4.18 -26.34 -6.79
C GLY A 656 4.48 -24.87 -7.01
N PHE A 657 3.55 -24.13 -7.62
CA PHE A 657 3.68 -22.69 -7.87
C PHE A 657 3.61 -21.86 -6.57
N LEU A 658 2.78 -22.24 -5.60
CA LEU A 658 2.72 -21.57 -4.28
C LEU A 658 4.08 -21.60 -3.56
N ASN A 659 4.87 -22.66 -3.75
CA ASN A 659 6.18 -22.83 -3.11
C ASN A 659 7.37 -22.34 -3.95
N THR A 660 7.13 -21.78 -5.13
CA THR A 660 8.16 -21.25 -6.04
C THR A 660 7.82 -19.81 -6.44
N ASP A 661 8.08 -19.41 -7.69
CA ASP A 661 7.90 -18.04 -8.20
C ASP A 661 6.46 -17.74 -8.66
N GLY A 662 5.54 -18.68 -8.44
CA GLY A 662 4.16 -18.57 -8.90
C GLY A 662 4.02 -19.04 -10.34
N GLY A 663 2.84 -18.86 -10.91
CA GLY A 663 2.60 -19.29 -12.28
C GLY A 663 1.13 -19.30 -12.67
N VAL A 664 0.87 -19.82 -13.86
CA VAL A 664 -0.46 -19.95 -14.44
C VAL A 664 -0.68 -21.39 -14.90
N ILE A 665 -1.85 -21.94 -14.60
CA ILE A 665 -2.32 -23.20 -15.16
C ILE A 665 -3.48 -22.89 -16.09
N TYR A 666 -3.40 -23.35 -17.34
CA TYR A 666 -4.55 -23.36 -18.24
C TYR A 666 -5.17 -24.74 -18.26
N LEU A 667 -6.47 -24.79 -17.97
CA LEU A 667 -7.28 -25.98 -17.97
C LEU A 667 -8.21 -25.98 -19.20
N GLY A 668 -8.34 -27.11 -19.89
CA GLY A 668 -9.10 -27.22 -21.14
C GLY A 668 -8.28 -27.05 -22.41
N VAL A 669 -6.94 -27.13 -22.31
CA VAL A 669 -6.03 -26.82 -23.41
C VAL A 669 -5.15 -28.02 -23.76
N ASN A 670 -4.62 -28.06 -24.98
CA ASN A 670 -3.72 -29.11 -25.40
C ASN A 670 -2.39 -29.03 -24.62
N ASP A 671 -2.01 -30.11 -23.95
CA ASP A 671 -0.79 -30.18 -23.13
C ASP A 671 0.50 -29.83 -23.89
N LYS A 672 0.51 -29.94 -25.24
CA LYS A 672 1.67 -29.62 -26.09
C LYS A 672 1.60 -28.25 -26.74
N THR A 673 0.44 -27.87 -27.28
CA THR A 673 0.32 -26.63 -28.06
C THR A 673 -0.18 -25.46 -27.23
N GLY A 674 -0.94 -25.70 -26.16
CA GLY A 674 -1.63 -24.65 -25.40
C GLY A 674 -2.88 -24.12 -26.11
N ASP A 675 -3.36 -24.78 -27.17
CA ASP A 675 -4.62 -24.40 -27.82
C ASP A 675 -5.84 -24.95 -27.07
N PRO A 676 -6.96 -24.22 -27.04
CA PRO A 676 -8.22 -24.70 -26.48
C PRO A 676 -8.67 -26.00 -27.14
N ILE A 677 -9.12 -26.95 -26.32
CA ILE A 677 -9.71 -28.20 -26.80
C ILE A 677 -11.19 -27.93 -27.08
N THR A 678 -11.55 -27.90 -28.36
CA THR A 678 -12.94 -27.67 -28.80
C THR A 678 -13.79 -28.95 -28.89
N ASN A 679 -13.14 -30.12 -28.75
CA ASN A 679 -13.75 -31.44 -28.82
C ASN A 679 -14.85 -31.59 -27.75
N GLU A 680 -16.03 -32.11 -28.12
CA GLU A 680 -17.14 -32.31 -27.18
C GLU A 680 -16.93 -33.53 -26.27
N GLU A 681 -16.08 -34.46 -26.67
CA GLU A 681 -15.81 -35.68 -25.92
C GLU A 681 -14.51 -35.65 -25.11
N TYR A 682 -13.77 -34.53 -25.11
CA TYR A 682 -12.54 -34.38 -24.34
C TYR A 682 -12.29 -32.91 -23.96
N GLY A 683 -11.61 -32.66 -22.84
CA GLY A 683 -11.41 -31.31 -22.30
C GLY A 683 -12.59 -30.79 -21.48
N LEU A 684 -12.69 -29.46 -21.31
CA LEU A 684 -13.68 -28.84 -20.40
C LEU A 684 -15.14 -29.21 -20.70
N LYS A 685 -15.51 -29.36 -21.97
CA LYS A 685 -16.87 -29.77 -22.35
C LYS A 685 -17.20 -31.16 -21.83
N ALA A 686 -16.26 -32.10 -21.94
CA ALA A 686 -16.43 -33.45 -21.43
C ALA A 686 -16.45 -33.46 -19.89
N ASP A 687 -15.62 -32.65 -19.25
CA ASP A 687 -15.60 -32.51 -17.79
C ASP A 687 -16.95 -32.02 -17.27
N MET A 688 -17.49 -30.94 -17.86
CA MET A 688 -18.80 -30.38 -17.48
C MET A 688 -19.93 -31.38 -17.69
N LYS A 689 -19.92 -32.10 -18.82
CA LYS A 689 -20.91 -33.15 -19.11
C LYS A 689 -20.85 -34.25 -18.05
N TRP A 690 -19.65 -34.80 -17.79
CA TRP A 690 -19.48 -35.86 -16.81
C TRP A 690 -19.88 -35.41 -15.40
N LEU A 691 -19.44 -34.22 -14.98
CA LEU A 691 -19.79 -33.66 -13.67
C LEU A 691 -21.29 -33.39 -13.55
N THR A 692 -21.94 -32.93 -14.62
CA THR A 692 -23.40 -32.73 -14.68
C THR A 692 -24.16 -34.03 -14.56
N ASP A 693 -23.74 -35.07 -15.28
CA ASP A 693 -24.36 -36.41 -15.27
C ASP A 693 -24.20 -37.11 -13.92
N ASN A 694 -23.11 -36.82 -13.18
CA ASN A 694 -22.79 -37.42 -11.88
C ASN A 694 -23.05 -36.47 -10.69
N PHE A 695 -23.68 -35.31 -10.93
CA PHE A 695 -23.71 -34.22 -9.95
C PHE A 695 -24.43 -34.60 -8.64
N ASP A 696 -25.50 -35.40 -8.71
CA ASP A 696 -26.27 -35.77 -7.52
C ASP A 696 -25.42 -36.53 -6.49
N THR A 697 -24.53 -37.40 -6.95
CA THR A 697 -23.58 -38.12 -6.08
C THR A 697 -22.47 -37.18 -5.59
N ILE A 698 -21.90 -36.37 -6.48
CA ILE A 698 -20.79 -35.45 -6.16
C ILE A 698 -21.23 -34.40 -5.15
N LYS A 699 -22.42 -33.82 -5.34
CA LYS A 699 -23.01 -32.81 -4.47
C LYS A 699 -23.09 -33.30 -3.02
N VAL A 700 -23.58 -34.52 -2.79
CA VAL A 700 -23.69 -35.09 -1.44
C VAL A 700 -22.32 -35.25 -0.79
N ILE A 701 -21.35 -35.82 -1.51
CA ILE A 701 -20.01 -36.10 -0.98
C ILE A 701 -19.25 -34.80 -0.71
N LYS A 702 -19.19 -33.90 -1.68
CA LYS A 702 -18.40 -32.66 -1.61
C LYS A 702 -19.04 -31.63 -0.67
N SER A 703 -20.37 -31.47 -0.66
CA SER A 703 -21.02 -30.54 0.29
C SER A 703 -20.81 -30.98 1.74
N LYS A 704 -20.79 -32.30 2.01
CA LYS A 704 -20.47 -32.84 3.34
C LYS A 704 -19.01 -32.53 3.74
N LYS A 705 -18.06 -32.66 2.82
CA LYS A 705 -16.64 -32.35 3.08
C LYS A 705 -16.37 -30.85 3.22
N LEU A 706 -17.09 -30.01 2.47
CA LEU A 706 -16.90 -28.55 2.44
C LEU A 706 -17.63 -27.82 3.57
N GLY A 707 -18.80 -28.34 3.99
CA GLY A 707 -19.68 -27.69 4.96
C GLY A 707 -20.62 -26.65 4.34
N HIS A 708 -20.63 -26.50 3.01
CA HIS A 708 -21.55 -25.64 2.27
C HIS A 708 -21.94 -26.28 0.93
N ALA A 709 -22.95 -25.73 0.27
CA ALA A 709 -23.41 -26.20 -1.03
C ALA A 709 -22.39 -25.89 -2.14
N ILE A 710 -22.38 -26.71 -3.20
CA ILE A 710 -21.58 -26.52 -4.40
C ILE A 710 -22.48 -26.26 -5.62
N THR A 711 -21.94 -25.54 -6.60
CA THR A 711 -22.64 -25.21 -7.87
C THR A 711 -22.56 -26.38 -8.85
N LYS A 712 -23.63 -26.58 -9.63
CA LYS A 712 -23.68 -27.57 -10.71
C LYS A 712 -22.91 -27.05 -11.93
N PRO A 713 -21.85 -27.74 -12.40
CA PRO A 713 -20.99 -27.23 -13.47
C PRO A 713 -21.55 -27.55 -14.87
N ASP A 714 -22.59 -26.81 -15.27
CA ASP A 714 -23.22 -26.92 -16.60
C ASP A 714 -22.73 -25.85 -17.61
N SER A 715 -21.88 -24.92 -17.16
CA SER A 715 -21.23 -23.87 -17.94
C SER A 715 -19.81 -23.63 -17.40
N ILE A 716 -18.97 -22.95 -18.17
CA ILE A 716 -17.59 -22.66 -17.75
C ILE A 716 -17.57 -21.79 -16.48
N ASP A 717 -18.45 -20.79 -16.39
CA ASP A 717 -18.59 -19.98 -15.18
C ASP A 717 -19.01 -20.82 -13.97
N HIS A 718 -19.93 -21.77 -14.15
CA HIS A 718 -20.30 -22.68 -13.08
C HIS A 718 -19.18 -23.68 -12.73
N MET A 719 -18.36 -24.08 -13.70
CA MET A 719 -17.17 -24.88 -13.45
C MET A 719 -16.13 -24.10 -12.64
N VAL A 720 -15.95 -22.81 -12.91
CA VAL A 720 -15.11 -21.92 -12.09
C VAL A 720 -15.62 -21.84 -10.65
N LEU A 721 -16.93 -21.72 -10.43
CA LEU A 721 -17.51 -21.74 -9.09
C LEU A 721 -17.30 -23.08 -8.39
N PHE A 722 -17.44 -24.20 -9.12
CA PHE A 722 -17.16 -25.54 -8.61
C PHE A 722 -15.70 -25.69 -8.16
N LEU A 723 -14.74 -25.29 -8.99
CA LEU A 723 -13.30 -25.35 -8.68
C LEU A 723 -12.91 -24.42 -7.53
N ASN A 724 -13.52 -23.23 -7.44
CA ASN A 724 -13.30 -22.31 -6.32
C ASN A 724 -13.80 -22.87 -4.98
N ALA A 725 -14.89 -23.63 -4.97
CA ALA A 725 -15.29 -24.39 -3.80
C ALA A 725 -14.30 -25.52 -3.52
N GLU A 726 -13.87 -26.23 -4.56
CA GLU A 726 -13.03 -27.42 -4.40
C GLU A 726 -11.64 -27.14 -3.84
N LYS A 727 -11.00 -26.02 -4.20
CA LYS A 727 -9.70 -25.62 -3.64
C LYS A 727 -9.72 -25.47 -2.11
N GLU A 728 -10.87 -25.17 -1.49
CA GLU A 728 -11.02 -25.08 -0.03
C GLU A 728 -10.81 -26.42 0.69
N LEU A 729 -10.99 -27.55 -0.01
CA LEU A 729 -10.70 -28.87 0.53
C LEU A 729 -9.21 -29.11 0.69
N TYR A 730 -8.39 -28.49 -0.16
CA TYR A 730 -7.00 -28.90 -0.33
C TYR A 730 -5.99 -27.87 0.17
N PHE A 731 -6.40 -26.61 0.36
CA PHE A 731 -5.52 -25.54 0.82
C PHE A 731 -5.99 -24.90 2.12
N LYS A 732 -5.05 -24.26 2.83
CA LYS A 732 -5.40 -23.42 4.00
C LYS A 732 -6.08 -22.13 3.59
N GLU A 733 -6.92 -21.59 4.47
CA GLU A 733 -7.61 -20.31 4.26
C GLU A 733 -6.65 -19.16 3.94
N SER A 734 -5.47 -19.16 4.58
CA SER A 734 -4.37 -18.24 4.31
C SER A 734 -3.84 -18.26 2.87
N LEU A 735 -4.01 -19.37 2.16
CA LEU A 735 -3.49 -19.60 0.80
C LEU A 735 -4.56 -19.46 -0.28
N LEU A 736 -5.85 -19.38 0.07
CA LEU A 736 -6.94 -19.36 -0.93
C LEU A 736 -6.89 -18.11 -1.82
N ASN A 737 -6.45 -16.98 -1.25
CA ASN A 737 -6.27 -15.72 -2.00
C ASN A 737 -5.05 -15.76 -2.93
N ASN A 738 -4.14 -16.71 -2.73
CA ASN A 738 -3.01 -16.90 -3.62
C ASN A 738 -3.39 -17.66 -4.90
N ILE A 739 -4.57 -18.28 -4.95
CA ILE A 739 -5.07 -19.06 -6.09
C ILE A 739 -6.34 -18.40 -6.63
N THR A 740 -6.23 -17.74 -7.78
CA THR A 740 -7.36 -17.14 -8.49
C THR A 740 -7.77 -18.05 -9.65
N ILE A 741 -9.03 -18.46 -9.70
CA ILE A 741 -9.58 -19.31 -10.76
C ILE A 741 -10.64 -18.50 -11.51
N GLU A 742 -10.46 -18.33 -12.81
CA GLU A 742 -11.33 -17.52 -13.68
C GLU A 742 -11.50 -18.17 -15.07
N ALA A 743 -12.61 -17.89 -15.74
CA ALA A 743 -12.78 -18.27 -17.14
C ALA A 743 -11.88 -17.36 -18.01
N THR A 744 -11.36 -17.88 -19.12
CA THR A 744 -10.71 -17.01 -20.12
C THR A 744 -11.75 -16.10 -20.77
N GLU A 745 -11.31 -14.95 -21.29
CA GLU A 745 -12.21 -13.96 -21.91
C GLU A 745 -13.06 -14.55 -23.04
N ASP A 746 -12.47 -15.47 -23.82
CA ASP A 746 -13.15 -16.15 -24.93
C ASP A 746 -13.98 -17.37 -24.49
N GLN A 747 -14.03 -17.66 -23.18
CA GLN A 747 -14.73 -18.81 -22.59
C GLN A 747 -14.41 -20.16 -23.28
N ASP A 748 -13.13 -20.42 -23.53
CA ASP A 748 -12.68 -21.68 -24.13
C ASP A 748 -11.62 -22.41 -23.28
N ALA A 749 -11.20 -21.81 -22.17
CA ALA A 749 -10.34 -22.41 -21.16
C ALA A 749 -10.65 -21.82 -19.76
N ILE A 750 -10.11 -22.45 -18.72
CA ILE A 750 -10.10 -21.92 -17.35
C ILE A 750 -8.65 -21.58 -16.99
N ARG A 751 -8.44 -20.38 -16.45
CA ARG A 751 -7.14 -19.89 -16.00
C ARG A 751 -7.06 -19.95 -14.48
N ILE A 752 -6.03 -20.62 -13.97
CA ILE A 752 -5.69 -20.66 -12.54
C ILE A 752 -4.39 -19.88 -12.36
N SER A 753 -4.50 -18.66 -11.84
CA SER A 753 -3.35 -17.81 -11.52
C SER A 753 -2.92 -18.05 -10.08
N VAL A 754 -1.63 -18.39 -9.89
CA VAL A 754 -1.06 -18.72 -8.58
C VAL A 754 0.04 -17.73 -8.23
N THR A 755 -0.12 -17.02 -7.13
CA THR A 755 0.92 -16.15 -6.55
C THR A 755 1.69 -16.90 -5.47
N PRO A 756 3.02 -16.70 -5.32
CA PRO A 756 3.80 -17.37 -4.29
C PRO A 756 3.26 -17.15 -2.88
N SER A 757 3.26 -18.22 -2.07
CA SER A 757 3.07 -18.09 -0.64
C SER A 757 4.26 -17.37 0.00
N ARG A 758 3.98 -16.28 0.73
CA ARG A 758 5.02 -15.44 1.35
C ARG A 758 5.29 -15.76 2.81
N PHE A 759 4.37 -16.44 3.49
CA PHE A 759 4.40 -16.56 4.96
C PHE A 759 4.45 -18.01 5.46
N GLU A 760 4.11 -18.98 4.62
CA GLU A 760 4.18 -20.39 4.98
C GLU A 760 4.55 -21.27 3.78
N ILE A 761 5.07 -22.47 4.05
CA ILE A 761 5.17 -23.51 3.03
C ILE A 761 3.74 -24.00 2.75
N ALA A 762 3.36 -23.99 1.48
CA ALA A 762 2.07 -24.48 1.04
C ALA A 762 2.07 -26.00 1.01
N TYR A 763 1.03 -26.59 1.59
CA TYR A 763 0.76 -28.02 1.57
C TYR A 763 -0.53 -28.27 0.81
N LEU A 764 -0.53 -29.32 -0.02
CA LEU A 764 -1.73 -29.86 -0.64
C LEU A 764 -2.30 -30.95 0.28
N TYR A 765 -3.40 -30.65 0.95
CA TYR A 765 -4.06 -31.56 1.87
C TYR A 765 -4.97 -32.56 1.14
N LYS A 766 -5.32 -33.64 1.84
CA LYS A 766 -6.32 -34.62 1.35
C LYS A 766 -7.75 -34.09 1.49
N ASP A 767 -8.02 -33.33 2.55
CA ASP A 767 -9.31 -32.77 2.91
C ASP A 767 -9.18 -31.60 3.91
N LYS A 768 -10.34 -31.03 4.29
CA LYS A 768 -10.47 -29.86 5.17
C LYS A 768 -10.06 -30.13 6.62
N GLU A 769 -9.86 -31.38 7.03
CA GLU A 769 -9.34 -31.71 8.37
C GLU A 769 -7.84 -31.38 8.48
N ARG A 770 -7.14 -31.28 7.32
CA ARG A 770 -5.73 -30.84 7.21
C ARG A 770 -4.74 -31.68 8.03
N ILE A 771 -5.03 -32.97 8.19
CA ILE A 771 -4.19 -33.94 8.92
C ILE A 771 -3.03 -34.41 8.04
N GLU A 772 -3.30 -34.74 6.78
CA GLU A 772 -2.31 -35.26 5.82
C GLU A 772 -2.12 -34.29 4.66
N GLY A 773 -0.92 -33.71 4.54
CA GLY A 773 -0.58 -32.76 3.47
C GLY A 773 0.84 -32.96 2.96
N ILE A 774 1.02 -32.76 1.65
CA ILE A 774 2.33 -32.86 0.97
C ILE A 774 2.64 -31.50 0.35
N ALA A 775 3.86 -31.00 0.58
CA ALA A 775 4.34 -29.80 -0.10
C ALA A 775 4.98 -30.18 -1.44
N TYR A 776 4.67 -29.43 -2.48
CA TYR A 776 5.21 -29.64 -3.82
C TYR A 776 6.03 -28.43 -4.26
N LYS A 777 7.05 -28.63 -5.09
CA LYS A 777 7.80 -27.58 -5.76
C LYS A 777 7.76 -27.77 -7.27
N ARG A 778 7.85 -26.66 -8.00
CA ARG A 778 8.10 -26.68 -9.44
C ARG A 778 9.59 -26.78 -9.71
N ASP A 779 9.96 -27.66 -10.63
CA ASP A 779 11.33 -27.93 -11.08
C ASP A 779 11.34 -28.03 -12.61
N GLY A 780 11.66 -26.92 -13.27
CA GLY A 780 11.54 -26.77 -14.71
C GLY A 780 10.09 -26.96 -15.17
N ASN A 781 9.85 -27.97 -16.01
CA ASN A 781 8.52 -28.34 -16.52
C ASN A 781 7.84 -29.45 -15.70
N THR A 782 8.35 -29.77 -14.50
CA THR A 782 7.77 -30.84 -13.66
C THR A 782 7.46 -30.36 -12.24
N THR A 783 6.40 -30.89 -11.66
CA THR A 783 6.04 -30.69 -10.26
C THR A 783 6.43 -31.93 -9.47
N LYS A 784 7.12 -31.76 -8.33
CA LYS A 784 7.60 -32.88 -7.50
C LYS A 784 7.39 -32.59 -6.01
N PRO A 785 7.19 -33.62 -5.16
CA PRO A 785 7.18 -33.44 -3.71
C PRO A 785 8.48 -32.79 -3.21
N MET A 786 8.36 -31.87 -2.27
CA MET A 786 9.50 -31.19 -1.66
C MET A 786 10.26 -32.14 -0.73
N THR A 787 11.59 -32.16 -0.87
CA THR A 787 12.46 -32.79 0.11
C THR A 787 12.62 -31.91 1.35
N HIS A 788 13.19 -32.45 2.43
CA HIS A 788 13.53 -31.65 3.62
C HIS A 788 14.41 -30.45 3.28
N HIS A 789 15.39 -30.64 2.39
CA HIS A 789 16.27 -29.57 1.94
C HIS A 789 15.50 -28.48 1.17
N ASP A 790 14.54 -28.86 0.33
CA ASP A 790 13.71 -27.91 -0.40
C ASP A 790 12.82 -27.10 0.55
N MET A 791 12.30 -27.75 1.61
CA MET A 791 11.53 -27.07 2.64
C MET A 791 12.39 -26.07 3.41
N GLU A 792 13.64 -26.42 3.76
CA GLU A 792 14.59 -25.49 4.39
C GLU A 792 14.90 -24.29 3.50
N GLN A 793 15.20 -24.52 2.21
CA GLN A 793 15.44 -23.44 1.25
C GLN A 793 14.21 -22.55 1.10
N ARG A 794 13.02 -23.15 0.95
CA ARG A 794 11.78 -22.38 0.87
C ARG A 794 11.54 -21.57 2.13
N MET A 795 11.76 -22.15 3.30
CA MET A 795 11.61 -21.48 4.60
C MET A 795 12.49 -20.23 4.69
N MET A 796 13.73 -20.27 4.20
CA MET A 796 14.64 -19.12 4.15
C MET A 796 14.14 -17.96 3.26
N THR A 797 13.26 -18.25 2.29
CA THR A 797 12.69 -17.25 1.37
C THR A 797 11.36 -16.64 1.86
N LEU A 798 10.77 -17.14 2.95
CA LEU A 798 9.50 -16.63 3.47
C LEU A 798 9.69 -15.30 4.23
N MET A 799 8.80 -14.34 4.01
CA MET A 799 8.96 -12.93 4.37
C MET A 799 8.84 -12.64 5.87
N ASP A 800 8.25 -13.51 6.69
CA ASP A 800 8.31 -13.35 8.15
C ASP A 800 7.88 -14.62 8.89
N ILE A 801 8.83 -15.52 9.19
CA ILE A 801 8.49 -16.65 10.07
C ILE A 801 8.44 -16.11 11.49
N SER A 802 7.23 -16.09 12.08
CA SER A 802 7.06 -15.79 13.49
C SER A 802 8.01 -16.64 14.33
N LYS A 803 8.63 -16.03 15.33
CA LYS A 803 9.58 -16.70 16.23
C LYS A 803 9.06 -18.05 16.77
N PRO A 804 7.78 -18.19 17.18
CA PRO A 804 7.21 -19.49 17.56
C PRO A 804 7.20 -20.53 16.42
N ALA A 805 6.90 -20.13 15.19
CA ALA A 805 6.89 -21.06 14.04
C ALA A 805 8.29 -21.62 13.73
N ARG A 806 9.35 -20.81 13.88
CA ARG A 806 10.75 -21.30 13.79
C ARG A 806 11.08 -22.32 14.90
N PHE A 807 10.57 -22.08 16.10
CA PHE A 807 10.77 -22.96 17.25
C PHE A 807 10.03 -24.29 17.11
N ILE A 808 8.82 -24.28 16.55
CA ILE A 808 8.05 -25.50 16.31
C ILE A 808 8.82 -26.49 15.43
N VAL A 809 9.43 -26.01 14.34
CA VAL A 809 10.24 -26.86 13.45
C VAL A 809 11.44 -27.44 14.18
N LYS A 810 12.19 -26.60 14.91
CA LYS A 810 13.36 -27.05 15.70
C LYS A 810 12.98 -28.07 16.79
N ILE A 811 11.88 -27.84 17.49
CA ILE A 811 11.41 -28.72 18.57
C ILE A 811 10.91 -30.04 17.98
N GLN A 812 10.16 -30.01 16.88
CA GLN A 812 9.66 -31.23 16.24
C GLN A 812 10.81 -32.09 15.70
N ASP A 813 11.82 -31.46 15.09
CA ASP A 813 13.04 -32.15 14.67
C ASP A 813 13.77 -32.79 15.85
N ALA A 814 13.88 -32.07 16.97
CA ALA A 814 14.50 -32.60 18.18
C ALA A 814 13.72 -33.74 18.82
N ILE A 815 12.38 -33.70 18.82
CA ILE A 815 11.54 -34.81 19.29
C ILE A 815 11.79 -36.05 18.41
N ASN A 816 11.78 -35.88 17.08
CA ASN A 816 11.97 -36.99 16.13
C ASN A 816 13.37 -37.63 16.24
N LYS A 817 14.41 -36.81 16.40
CA LYS A 817 15.81 -37.23 16.50
C LYS A 817 16.23 -37.60 17.93
N LYS A 818 15.34 -37.43 18.92
CA LYS A 818 15.63 -37.55 20.36
C LYS A 818 16.80 -36.66 20.80
N ASN A 819 16.83 -35.43 20.29
CA ASN A 819 17.86 -34.46 20.60
C ASN A 819 17.53 -33.61 21.83
N ARG A 820 18.57 -33.19 22.54
CA ARG A 820 18.51 -32.21 23.63
C ARG A 820 18.51 -30.79 23.06
N LEU A 821 17.77 -29.91 23.71
CA LEU A 821 17.66 -28.49 23.34
C LEU A 821 18.08 -27.59 24.50
N ILE A 822 18.57 -26.42 24.14
CA ILE A 822 18.82 -25.30 25.04
C ILE A 822 17.79 -24.22 24.73
N PHE A 823 16.91 -23.93 25.69
CA PHE A 823 16.01 -22.78 25.61
C PHE A 823 16.71 -21.58 26.24
N HIS A 824 17.28 -20.71 25.40
CA HIS A 824 17.98 -19.53 25.88
C HIS A 824 17.04 -18.50 26.47
N ARG A 825 17.48 -17.93 27.59
CA ARG A 825 16.85 -16.83 28.33
C ARG A 825 15.36 -17.07 28.57
N TYR A 826 15.02 -18.27 29.01
CA TYR A 826 13.64 -18.62 29.32
C TYR A 826 13.11 -17.76 30.48
N SER A 827 12.09 -16.94 30.19
CA SER A 827 11.45 -16.08 31.19
C SER A 827 10.43 -16.86 32.02
N SER A 828 10.82 -17.26 33.23
CA SER A 828 9.97 -18.10 34.10
C SER A 828 8.94 -17.28 34.86
N GLY A 829 7.66 -17.45 34.54
CA GLY A 829 6.57 -16.80 35.28
C GLY A 829 6.37 -17.28 36.72
N ASN A 830 6.98 -18.41 37.12
CA ASN A 830 6.85 -18.95 38.49
C ASN A 830 7.98 -18.51 39.43
N SER A 831 9.19 -18.30 38.90
CA SER A 831 10.36 -17.88 39.69
C SER A 831 10.73 -16.41 39.50
N GLY A 832 10.19 -15.74 38.47
CA GLY A 832 10.56 -14.37 38.11
C GLY A 832 11.97 -14.24 37.52
N VAL A 833 12.67 -15.36 37.28
CA VAL A 833 14.06 -15.37 36.80
C VAL A 833 14.12 -15.74 35.33
N ILE A 834 14.96 -15.01 34.59
CA ILE A 834 15.36 -15.31 33.22
C ILE A 834 16.66 -16.09 33.27
N ARG A 835 16.64 -17.34 32.81
CA ARG A 835 17.85 -18.18 32.67
C ARG A 835 17.65 -19.24 31.59
N ASP A 836 18.74 -19.75 31.05
CA ASP A 836 18.73 -20.83 30.07
C ASP A 836 18.16 -22.13 30.69
N ARG A 837 17.61 -23.01 29.86
CA ARG A 837 17.10 -24.33 30.27
C ARG A 837 17.61 -25.40 29.34
N HIS A 838 18.19 -26.44 29.90
CA HIS A 838 18.54 -27.65 29.18
C HIS A 838 17.37 -28.62 29.25
N VAL A 839 16.84 -29.02 28.11
CA VAL A 839 15.60 -29.78 28.06
C VAL A 839 15.64 -30.91 27.04
N VAL A 840 14.88 -31.96 27.32
CA VAL A 840 14.53 -32.99 26.32
C VAL A 840 13.06 -32.79 25.96
N PRO A 841 12.74 -32.31 24.74
CA PRO A 841 11.36 -32.11 24.33
C PRO A 841 10.65 -33.46 24.13
N VAL A 842 9.39 -33.55 24.57
CA VAL A 842 8.57 -34.77 24.48
C VAL A 842 7.41 -34.58 23.50
N ASN A 843 6.57 -33.57 23.70
CA ASN A 843 5.48 -33.24 22.77
C ASN A 843 5.09 -31.77 22.81
N LEU A 844 4.68 -31.25 21.64
CA LEU A 844 3.98 -29.97 21.54
C LEU A 844 2.50 -30.19 21.89
N PHE A 845 1.88 -29.16 22.47
CA PHE A 845 0.45 -29.19 22.79
C PHE A 845 -0.14 -27.78 22.78
N TYR A 846 -1.47 -27.71 22.78
CA TYR A 846 -2.22 -26.45 22.77
C TYR A 846 -1.86 -25.56 21.56
N ASN A 847 -2.25 -26.00 20.35
CA ASN A 847 -1.94 -25.33 19.08
C ASN A 847 -0.46 -24.97 18.90
N ASN A 848 0.42 -25.83 19.41
CA ASN A 848 1.88 -25.65 19.39
C ASN A 848 2.38 -24.39 20.12
N GLU A 849 1.61 -23.82 21.05
CA GLU A 849 2.07 -22.71 21.90
C GLU A 849 2.98 -23.17 23.05
N ASN A 850 2.81 -24.43 23.46
CA ASN A 850 3.50 -25.02 24.59
C ASN A 850 4.24 -26.30 24.20
N VAL A 851 5.34 -26.57 24.90
CA VAL A 851 6.10 -27.81 24.78
C VAL A 851 6.26 -28.47 26.15
N TYR A 852 5.99 -29.77 26.22
CA TYR A 852 6.23 -30.60 27.39
C TYR A 852 7.64 -31.20 27.27
N CYS A 853 8.48 -30.98 28.27
CA CYS A 853 9.88 -31.37 28.25
C CYS A 853 10.31 -32.00 29.58
N TRP A 854 11.32 -32.86 29.54
CA TRP A 854 12.13 -33.20 30.70
C TRP A 854 13.16 -32.09 30.94
N ASP A 855 13.04 -31.38 32.05
CA ASP A 855 13.99 -30.35 32.49
C ASP A 855 15.22 -31.05 33.08
N LEU A 856 16.37 -30.93 32.41
CA LEU A 856 17.63 -31.57 32.83
C LEU A 856 18.22 -30.90 34.07
N ASP A 857 17.95 -29.60 34.28
CA ASP A 857 18.47 -28.85 35.42
C ASP A 857 17.75 -29.26 36.71
N GLU A 858 16.45 -29.55 36.63
CA GLU A 858 15.63 -29.93 37.78
C GLU A 858 15.22 -31.41 37.82
N CYS A 859 15.65 -32.21 36.85
CA CYS A 859 15.38 -33.64 36.72
C CYS A 859 13.88 -33.98 36.88
N ARG A 860 13.02 -33.23 36.20
CA ARG A 860 11.56 -33.45 36.23
C ARG A 860 10.87 -32.98 34.97
N MET A 861 9.68 -33.53 34.71
CA MET A 861 8.84 -33.06 33.60
C MET A 861 8.26 -31.67 33.87
N LYS A 862 8.27 -30.82 32.85
CA LYS A 862 7.75 -29.45 32.89
C LYS A 862 7.16 -29.00 31.57
N GLN A 863 6.27 -28.03 31.67
CA GLN A 863 5.73 -27.30 30.52
C GLN A 863 6.46 -25.97 30.31
N PHE A 864 6.79 -25.67 29.06
CA PHE A 864 7.40 -24.42 28.64
C PHE A 864 6.53 -23.75 27.56
N ARG A 865 6.20 -22.47 27.74
CA ARG A 865 5.53 -21.66 26.73
C ARG A 865 6.53 -21.11 25.71
N LEU A 866 6.31 -21.35 24.42
CA LEU A 866 7.27 -20.97 23.35
C LEU A 866 7.52 -19.47 23.28
N SER A 867 6.49 -18.64 23.54
CA SER A 867 6.61 -17.17 23.53
C SER A 867 7.55 -16.61 24.60
N ARG A 868 7.93 -17.41 25.60
CA ARG A 868 8.85 -17.01 26.69
C ARG A 868 10.31 -17.42 26.43
N ILE A 869 10.59 -18.07 25.31
CA ILE A 869 11.93 -18.49 24.90
C ILE A 869 12.56 -17.39 24.05
N GLU A 870 13.84 -17.06 24.26
CA GLU A 870 14.55 -16.07 23.44
C GLU A 870 15.09 -16.66 22.14
N SER A 871 15.78 -17.80 22.22
CA SER A 871 16.24 -18.61 21.11
C SER A 871 16.32 -20.08 21.52
N ILE A 872 16.40 -20.99 20.54
CA ILE A 872 16.52 -22.44 20.74
C ILE A 872 17.71 -22.94 19.94
N ASP A 873 18.64 -23.59 20.61
CA ASP A 873 19.77 -24.28 19.99
C ASP A 873 19.82 -25.76 20.41
N VAL A 874 20.49 -26.59 19.61
CA VAL A 874 20.73 -28.00 19.94
C VAL A 874 21.90 -28.07 20.90
N ASP A 875 21.79 -28.87 21.95
CA ASP A 875 22.92 -29.10 22.86
C ASP A 875 23.96 -30.01 22.19
N GLU A 876 24.94 -29.39 21.52
CA GLU A 876 25.99 -30.08 20.76
C GLU A 876 26.92 -30.95 21.65
N THR A 877 26.95 -30.70 22.96
CA THR A 877 27.86 -31.43 23.88
C THR A 877 27.36 -32.83 24.25
N ASN A 878 26.05 -33.10 24.15
CA ASN A 878 25.42 -34.39 24.46
C ASN A 878 24.13 -34.62 23.65
N GLY A 879 24.20 -34.38 22.33
CA GLY A 879 23.06 -34.21 21.42
C GLY A 879 21.91 -35.21 21.58
N THR A 880 22.16 -36.51 21.67
CA THR A 880 21.10 -37.54 21.70
C THR A 880 20.79 -38.05 23.10
N TYR A 881 19.50 -38.24 23.41
CA TYR A 881 19.01 -38.81 24.67
C TYR A 881 18.35 -40.18 24.45
N THR A 882 18.70 -41.18 25.26
CA THR A 882 18.32 -42.58 25.03
C THR A 882 17.00 -42.96 25.69
N HIS A 883 16.62 -42.28 26.76
CA HIS A 883 15.44 -42.62 27.55
C HIS A 883 14.16 -42.08 26.90
N SER A 884 13.11 -42.89 26.93
CA SER A 884 11.81 -42.59 26.29
C SER A 884 10.85 -42.03 27.33
N PHE A 885 10.30 -40.85 27.08
CA PHE A 885 9.26 -40.25 27.92
C PHE A 885 7.89 -40.48 27.29
N GLU A 886 6.86 -40.69 28.11
CA GLU A 886 5.48 -40.76 27.62
C GLU A 886 4.94 -39.33 27.35
N PRO A 887 4.23 -39.11 26.22
CA PRO A 887 3.59 -37.83 25.95
C PRO A 887 2.57 -37.47 27.03
N GLY A 888 2.60 -36.21 27.47
CA GLY A 888 1.62 -35.70 28.42
C GLY A 888 0.33 -35.29 27.71
N LYS A 889 -0.82 -35.64 28.31
CA LYS A 889 -2.14 -35.15 27.88
C LYS A 889 -2.58 -33.97 28.77
N ALA A 890 -2.87 -32.84 28.14
CA ALA A 890 -3.33 -31.65 28.86
C ALA A 890 -4.79 -31.77 29.30
N ASP A 891 -5.11 -31.25 30.47
CA ASP A 891 -6.51 -31.06 30.90
C ASP A 891 -7.15 -29.83 30.22
N VAL A 892 -8.44 -29.59 30.51
CA VAL A 892 -9.20 -28.44 29.99
C VAL A 892 -8.54 -27.09 30.32
N PHE A 893 -7.80 -27.01 31.43
CA PHE A 893 -7.07 -25.81 31.87
C PHE A 893 -5.62 -25.75 31.35
N ARG A 894 -5.30 -26.53 30.30
CA ARG A 894 -4.01 -26.59 29.61
C ARG A 894 -2.85 -27.07 30.50
N TRP A 895 -3.14 -27.79 31.59
CA TRP A 895 -2.12 -28.27 32.51
C TRP A 895 -1.73 -29.72 32.20
N ILE A 896 -0.43 -30.00 32.24
CA ILE A 896 0.12 -31.36 32.18
C ILE A 896 0.94 -31.58 33.46
N MET A 897 0.63 -32.66 34.18
CA MET A 897 1.41 -33.10 35.33
C MET A 897 1.49 -34.62 35.35
N SER A 898 2.58 -35.17 35.86
CA SER A 898 2.67 -36.60 36.14
C SER A 898 2.02 -36.88 37.51
N GLY A 899 0.88 -37.58 37.54
CA GLY A 899 0.17 -37.92 38.78
C GLY A 899 -1.21 -38.53 38.53
N LYS A 900 -1.92 -38.90 39.62
CA LYS A 900 -3.33 -39.31 39.53
C LYS A 900 -4.16 -38.06 39.17
N PRO A 901 -4.97 -38.09 38.09
CA PRO A 901 -5.87 -36.99 37.78
C PRO A 901 -6.89 -36.81 38.91
N LYS A 902 -7.26 -35.55 39.16
CA LYS A 902 -8.17 -35.15 40.24
C LYS A 902 -9.54 -34.85 39.66
N HIS A 903 -10.59 -35.41 40.26
CA HIS A 903 -11.96 -35.24 39.80
C HIS A 903 -12.58 -34.00 40.43
N LEU A 904 -12.96 -33.02 39.61
CA LEU A 904 -13.65 -31.82 40.08
C LEU A 904 -14.92 -31.56 39.29
N LYS A 905 -15.91 -31.04 40.02
CA LYS A 905 -17.17 -30.61 39.46
C LYS A 905 -17.47 -29.20 39.91
N ILE A 906 -17.69 -28.30 38.96
CA ILE A 906 -18.05 -26.91 39.23
C ILE A 906 -19.33 -26.54 38.49
N ARG A 907 -20.17 -25.74 39.15
CA ARG A 907 -21.35 -25.11 38.57
C ARG A 907 -21.06 -23.65 38.28
N MET A 908 -21.41 -23.20 37.09
CA MET A 908 -21.05 -21.92 36.52
C MET A 908 -22.28 -21.19 35.99
N GLU A 909 -22.33 -19.88 36.14
CA GLU A 909 -23.25 -19.04 35.37
C GLU A 909 -22.76 -18.86 33.92
N VAL A 910 -23.66 -18.40 33.04
CA VAL A 910 -23.36 -18.17 31.60
C VAL A 910 -22.12 -17.28 31.40
N GLY A 911 -21.93 -16.27 32.26
CA GLY A 911 -20.73 -15.42 32.20
C GLY A 911 -19.43 -16.19 32.44
N ALA A 912 -19.40 -17.07 33.45
CA ALA A 912 -18.23 -17.90 33.75
C ALA A 912 -17.99 -18.96 32.66
N LEU A 913 -19.04 -19.51 32.06
CA LEU A 913 -18.92 -20.37 30.88
C LEU A 913 -18.25 -19.62 29.71
N ASN A 914 -18.69 -18.41 29.39
CA ASN A 914 -18.11 -17.63 28.29
C ASN A 914 -16.60 -17.39 28.53
N HIS A 915 -16.22 -17.01 29.76
CA HIS A 915 -14.82 -16.87 30.13
C HIS A 915 -14.04 -18.19 29.98
N LEU A 916 -14.62 -19.34 30.35
CA LEU A 916 -14.00 -20.65 30.13
C LEU A 916 -13.76 -20.90 28.62
N LEU A 917 -14.76 -20.64 27.77
CA LEU A 917 -14.68 -20.91 26.33
C LEU A 917 -13.74 -19.95 25.59
N GLU A 918 -13.59 -18.72 26.09
CA GLU A 918 -12.69 -17.69 25.57
C GLU A 918 -11.24 -17.95 26.02
N GLU A 919 -11.03 -18.17 27.32
CA GLU A 919 -9.70 -18.40 27.89
C GLU A 919 -9.18 -19.81 27.65
N TYR A 920 -10.03 -20.80 27.41
CA TYR A 920 -9.65 -22.21 27.25
C TYR A 920 -10.43 -22.83 26.09
N SER A 921 -10.03 -22.52 24.86
CA SER A 921 -10.74 -22.90 23.63
C SER A 921 -11.06 -24.41 23.50
N ASN A 922 -10.27 -25.29 24.13
CA ASN A 922 -10.50 -26.72 24.15
C ASN A 922 -11.76 -27.13 24.93
N ALA A 923 -12.26 -26.26 25.82
CA ALA A 923 -13.51 -26.47 26.53
C ALA A 923 -14.71 -26.59 25.57
N LYS A 924 -14.66 -25.96 24.38
CA LYS A 924 -15.69 -26.09 23.33
C LYS A 924 -15.82 -27.51 22.78
N ASN A 925 -14.76 -28.30 22.89
CA ASN A 925 -14.69 -29.65 22.34
C ASN A 925 -14.88 -30.73 23.40
N LEU A 926 -15.28 -30.35 24.62
CA LEU A 926 -15.54 -31.33 25.68
C LEU A 926 -16.77 -32.19 25.35
N PRO A 927 -16.78 -33.47 25.76
CA PRO A 927 -17.96 -34.31 25.67
C PRO A 927 -19.15 -33.67 26.41
N LYS A 928 -20.36 -33.96 25.94
CA LYS A 928 -21.60 -33.45 26.56
C LYS A 928 -21.81 -34.00 27.97
N GLU A 929 -21.09 -35.05 28.35
CA GLU A 929 -21.09 -35.62 29.68
C GLU A 929 -20.18 -34.84 30.65
N GLU A 930 -19.18 -34.12 30.12
CA GLU A 930 -18.23 -33.32 30.91
C GLU A 930 -18.61 -31.84 30.97
N LEU A 931 -19.27 -31.30 29.93
CA LEU A 931 -19.78 -29.93 29.91
C LEU A 931 -21.23 -29.91 29.45
N TYR A 932 -22.15 -29.60 30.37
CA TYR A 932 -23.59 -29.64 30.10
C TYR A 932 -24.36 -28.55 30.84
N GLU A 933 -25.54 -28.23 30.30
CA GLU A 933 -26.49 -27.30 30.89
C GLU A 933 -27.43 -28.03 31.87
N GLU A 934 -27.59 -27.50 33.07
CA GLU A 934 -28.62 -27.91 34.03
C GLU A 934 -29.98 -27.28 33.66
N PRO A 935 -31.11 -27.88 34.06
CA PRO A 935 -32.46 -27.31 33.84
C PRO A 935 -32.66 -25.90 34.41
N SER A 936 -31.79 -25.47 35.34
CA SER A 936 -31.77 -24.15 35.95
C SER A 936 -31.17 -23.06 35.04
N GLY A 937 -30.63 -23.41 33.87
CA GLY A 937 -29.89 -22.50 32.98
C GLY A 937 -28.44 -22.24 33.43
N LYS A 938 -27.96 -22.97 34.44
CA LYS A 938 -26.55 -22.99 34.87
C LYS A 938 -25.79 -24.10 34.15
N TRP A 939 -24.48 -23.96 34.06
CA TRP A 939 -23.61 -24.90 33.36
C TRP A 939 -22.73 -25.67 34.33
N ILE A 940 -22.55 -26.96 34.06
CA ILE A 940 -21.71 -27.85 34.86
C ILE A 940 -20.48 -28.23 34.04
N LEU A 941 -19.30 -28.03 34.63
CA LEU A 941 -18.07 -28.66 34.18
C LEU A 941 -17.73 -29.79 35.16
N ASP A 942 -17.84 -31.03 34.69
CA ASP A 942 -17.54 -32.26 35.40
C ASP A 942 -16.35 -32.94 34.70
N THR A 943 -15.13 -32.76 35.22
CA THR A 943 -13.93 -33.16 34.49
C THR A 943 -12.78 -33.58 35.40
N HIS A 944 -11.78 -34.21 34.79
CA HIS A 944 -10.55 -34.63 35.44
C HIS A 944 -9.43 -33.65 35.11
N ILE A 945 -8.82 -33.08 36.14
CA ILE A 945 -7.74 -32.11 36.01
C ILE A 945 -6.41 -32.69 36.49
N GLN A 946 -5.31 -32.17 35.94
CA GLN A 946 -3.96 -32.59 36.28
C GLN A 946 -3.36 -31.77 37.43
N GLY A 947 -3.96 -30.64 37.79
CA GLY A 947 -3.53 -29.84 38.94
C GLY A 947 -4.44 -28.66 39.24
N PHE A 948 -4.48 -28.27 40.51
CA PHE A 948 -5.39 -27.22 40.99
C PHE A 948 -4.96 -25.79 40.63
N GLY A 949 -3.70 -25.57 40.24
CA GLY A 949 -3.17 -24.21 40.08
C GLY A 949 -3.88 -23.35 39.03
N ALA A 950 -4.31 -23.94 37.90
CA ALA A 950 -5.01 -23.21 36.85
C ALA A 950 -6.50 -23.01 37.16
N ILE A 951 -7.21 -24.07 37.59
CA ILE A 951 -8.61 -23.96 38.03
C ILE A 951 -8.76 -23.06 39.26
N ARG A 952 -7.77 -23.00 40.17
CA ARG A 952 -7.77 -22.07 41.30
C ARG A 952 -7.80 -20.61 40.82
N ARG A 953 -7.01 -20.26 39.81
CA ARG A 953 -7.00 -18.89 39.25
C ARG A 953 -8.34 -18.56 38.58
N PHE A 954 -8.87 -19.52 37.81
CA PHE A 954 -10.17 -19.38 37.17
C PHE A 954 -11.29 -19.19 38.21
N TYR A 955 -11.30 -20.02 39.26
CA TYR A 955 -12.24 -19.93 40.37
C TYR A 955 -12.13 -18.60 41.10
N LEU A 956 -10.93 -18.18 41.51
CA LEU A 956 -10.73 -16.93 42.26
C LEU A 956 -11.10 -15.68 41.45
N GLY A 957 -10.95 -15.71 40.12
CA GLY A 957 -11.34 -14.61 39.25
C GLY A 957 -12.85 -14.45 39.08
N LEU A 958 -13.64 -15.49 39.40
CA LEU A 958 -15.08 -15.58 39.16
C LEU A 958 -15.81 -16.23 40.34
N ALA A 959 -15.30 -16.03 41.56
CA ALA A 959 -15.74 -16.78 42.74
C ALA A 959 -17.22 -16.54 43.10
N ASP A 960 -17.78 -15.39 42.70
CA ASP A 960 -19.19 -15.03 42.82
C ASP A 960 -20.10 -15.79 41.84
N LYS A 961 -19.52 -16.33 40.75
CA LYS A 961 -20.24 -16.97 39.63
C LYS A 961 -19.96 -18.46 39.50
N ILE A 962 -19.14 -19.03 40.38
CA ILE A 962 -18.73 -20.43 40.35
C ILE A 962 -18.97 -21.08 41.72
N GLU A 963 -19.68 -22.20 41.72
CA GLU A 963 -19.95 -23.03 42.89
C GLU A 963 -19.21 -24.38 42.75
N ILE A 964 -18.47 -24.78 43.78
CA ILE A 964 -17.79 -26.09 43.81
C ILE A 964 -18.78 -27.15 44.28
N ILE A 965 -19.00 -28.18 43.47
CA ILE A 965 -19.83 -29.34 43.80
C ILE A 965 -18.93 -30.43 44.41
N ASP A 966 -19.47 -31.17 45.37
CA ASP A 966 -18.71 -32.22 46.07
C ASP A 966 -18.33 -33.39 45.14
N THR A 967 -17.05 -33.75 45.16
CA THR A 967 -16.41 -34.85 44.43
C THR A 967 -15.32 -35.49 45.31
N GLU A 968 -14.64 -36.54 44.85
CA GLU A 968 -13.54 -37.19 45.60
C GLU A 968 -12.42 -36.19 45.98
N ASP A 969 -12.12 -35.22 45.10
CA ASP A 969 -11.03 -34.25 45.29
C ASP A 969 -11.51 -32.83 45.63
N SER A 970 -12.81 -32.59 45.81
CA SER A 970 -13.35 -31.23 46.03
C SER A 970 -12.89 -30.60 47.35
N ASP A 971 -12.75 -31.40 48.41
CA ASP A 971 -12.31 -30.91 49.73
C ASP A 971 -10.84 -30.48 49.70
N GLU A 972 -10.01 -31.20 48.94
CA GLU A 972 -8.60 -30.83 48.73
C GLU A 972 -8.50 -29.50 47.97
N PHE A 973 -9.35 -29.30 46.96
CA PHE A 973 -9.41 -28.04 46.21
C PHE A 973 -9.87 -26.86 47.08
N LYS A 974 -10.92 -27.04 47.88
CA LYS A 974 -11.40 -26.04 48.85
C LYS A 974 -10.28 -25.68 49.85
N ALA A 975 -9.55 -26.66 50.36
CA ALA A 975 -8.42 -26.45 51.26
C ALA A 975 -7.25 -25.70 50.57
N GLU A 976 -6.97 -25.97 49.29
CA GLU A 976 -5.97 -25.23 48.53
C GLU A 976 -6.37 -23.76 48.32
N ILE A 977 -7.63 -23.49 47.98
CA ILE A 977 -8.15 -22.13 47.86
C ILE A 977 -8.00 -21.39 49.19
N ALA A 978 -8.46 -21.99 50.30
CA ALA A 978 -8.38 -21.39 51.63
C ALA A 978 -6.93 -21.09 52.03
N ARG A 979 -6.00 -22.02 51.76
CA ARG A 979 -4.56 -21.82 52.01
C ARG A 979 -3.99 -20.67 51.18
N PHE A 980 -4.30 -20.63 49.88
CA PHE A 980 -3.81 -19.58 48.98
C PHE A 980 -4.32 -18.19 49.39
N VAL A 981 -5.61 -18.08 49.73
CA VAL A 981 -6.24 -16.86 50.24
C VAL A 981 -5.53 -16.42 51.52
N LYS A 982 -5.37 -17.33 52.49
CA LYS A 982 -4.68 -17.06 53.76
C LYS A 982 -3.24 -16.56 53.56
N GLU A 983 -2.45 -17.25 52.74
CA GLU A 983 -1.03 -16.90 52.51
C GLU A 983 -0.83 -15.57 51.78
N ASN A 984 -1.80 -15.13 50.97
CA ASN A 984 -1.65 -13.95 50.11
C ASN A 984 -2.46 -12.72 50.56
N LEU A 985 -3.44 -12.89 51.46
CA LEU A 985 -4.27 -11.80 51.98
C LEU A 985 -4.01 -11.48 53.47
N ASP A 986 -3.58 -12.43 54.31
CA ASP A 986 -3.37 -12.18 55.74
C ASP A 986 -2.03 -11.49 56.08
N GLY A 987 -1.29 -10.96 55.10
CA GLY A 987 0.07 -10.43 55.32
C GLY A 987 0.55 -9.33 54.36
N LYS A 988 -0.33 -8.74 53.55
CA LYS A 988 0.00 -7.58 52.72
C LYS A 988 -1.08 -6.51 52.94
N PRO A 989 -0.69 -5.26 53.24
CA PRO A 989 -1.63 -4.18 53.56
C PRO A 989 -2.59 -3.87 52.43
#